data_AF-A0A963QWV9-F1
#
_entry.id   AF-A0A963QWV9-F1
#
_cell.length_a   1.000
_cell.length_b   1.000
_cell.length_c   1.000
_cell.angle_alpha   90.00
_cell.angle_beta   90.00
_cell.angle_gamma   90.00
#
_symmetry.space_group_name_H-M   'P 1'
#
loop_
_entity.id
_entity.type
_entity.pdbx_description
1 polymer ?
#
loop_
_entity_poly.entity_id
_entity_poly.type
_entity_poly.pdbx_seq_one_letter_code
_entity_poly.pdbx_strand_id
1 'polypeptide(L)'
;MRLSTFFSLCLLALWLQPGSASADAMGRRVALVVGNGDYGDAATALPNAPNDARALAAELEALGYQVVRAIDQDYRGMRAALARFADALRGADAGLFFYAGHGMEFQGRNYLFPTDAELRNESDVYIGLIEVDQVLRIMETSVPVRLVFLDACRDNPLARRFRGSLGATRSSSVGRGLARVDATVGTFVAYATAPGEVAEDGSGDNSPFTTAMLRHLEVPGLDVSDFMRRVRQSVVEMTDARQTPWESSSLLGSFVLNVEVNITVEPPPPPPAEAAVQSSGQAEIVFWQSIQQSARASDFEAYLARFGDDGIFAPLAKARLAGLVEAAAEDDTPAAVTPEPEQEVAAVEPARSTVAAEPPPTVVTLSEGSPEDREDMLGLSLADWQRLQAGLDALGFDPRGVDGRPGPNTRRAIAAWQAARGSKPSGFLDAGQRRRLESEAEPRLAALEATRPAVGGAAATSFKDCDICPEMVVVPAGSFQLGSPASESSRRAEEGPQRRVCFAEPFAIGRFEVTWRQYSACVSAGACRSPGARAGDLPVEGVGYEDARAYAAWLVRRTGRPYRLPSEAEWEYAARGGTGTAYFWGASSGSGHAVCADCGTRYDFDGPAPVGSFPANAFGLHDMAGNVWEWVADCWNESHEGARSDGTARRDGNCRKRVLKGGSYESRPHVLRSAARKGDFPDGSIGRGFRVMRPLN
;
A
#
# COMPACT_ATOMS: atom_id res chain seq x y z
N MET A 1 -30.12 53.80 65.35
CA MET A 1 -28.89 54.50 65.81
C MET A 1 -27.73 53.86 65.06
N ARG A 2 -26.99 54.63 64.24
CA ARG A 2 -25.65 55.20 64.55
C ARG A 2 -24.60 54.10 64.80
N LEU A 3 -23.69 53.89 63.84
CA LEU A 3 -22.27 54.37 63.84
C LEU A 3 -21.39 53.58 64.85
N SER A 4 -20.14 53.20 64.58
CA SER A 4 -19.15 53.71 63.61
C SER A 4 -17.94 52.76 63.45
N THR A 5 -17.19 52.85 62.32
CA THR A 5 -15.68 52.70 62.16
C THR A 5 -14.90 51.57 62.88
N PHE A 6 -13.83 50.94 62.39
CA PHE A 6 -12.86 51.07 61.28
C PHE A 6 -12.19 49.66 61.11
N PHE A 7 -11.16 49.33 60.31
CA PHE A 7 -10.19 50.04 59.44
C PHE A 7 -9.84 49.15 58.20
N SER A 8 -8.87 49.56 57.38
CA SER A 8 -8.32 48.85 56.21
C SER A 8 -7.44 47.62 56.51
N LEU A 9 -7.52 46.58 55.66
CA LEU A 9 -6.32 46.06 54.97
C LEU A 9 -6.72 45.33 53.66
N CYS A 10 -6.49 45.96 52.51
CA CYS A 10 -6.60 45.29 51.21
C CYS A 10 -5.32 44.51 50.93
N LEU A 11 -5.43 43.19 50.72
CA LEU A 11 -4.39 42.39 50.10
C LEU A 11 -4.99 41.70 48.87
N LEU A 12 -4.47 42.05 47.69
CA LEU A 12 -4.84 41.43 46.43
C LEU A 12 -4.40 39.96 46.46
N ALA A 13 -5.35 39.05 46.69
CA ALA A 13 -5.18 37.64 46.34
C ALA A 13 -5.31 37.50 44.82
N LEU A 14 -4.24 37.85 44.10
CA LEU A 14 -4.10 37.59 42.68
C LEU A 14 -4.05 36.06 42.51
N TRP A 15 -5.11 35.46 41.96
CA TRP A 15 -5.15 34.03 41.69
C TRP A 15 -4.15 33.70 40.59
N LEU A 16 -2.93 33.29 40.97
CA LEU A 16 -2.04 32.57 40.07
C LEU A 16 -2.75 31.28 39.67
N GLN A 17 -3.25 31.24 38.44
CA GLN A 17 -3.55 29.95 37.82
C GLN A 17 -2.22 29.22 37.61
N PRO A 18 -2.11 27.93 37.96
CA PRO A 18 -0.94 27.15 37.59
C PRO A 18 -0.91 27.07 36.06
N GLY A 19 0.10 27.71 35.46
CA GLY A 19 0.33 27.59 34.02
C GLY A 19 0.58 26.13 33.68
N SER A 20 -0.22 25.57 32.78
CA SER A 20 0.02 24.23 32.24
C SER A 20 1.37 24.22 31.54
N ALA A 21 2.37 23.56 32.13
CA ALA A 21 3.63 23.29 31.44
C ALA A 21 3.33 22.46 30.19
N SER A 22 3.67 22.97 29.01
CA SER A 22 3.46 22.26 27.74
C SER A 22 4.44 21.09 27.63
N ALA A 23 3.94 19.91 27.32
CA ALA A 23 4.75 18.72 27.02
C ALA A 23 5.40 18.75 25.62
N ASP A 24 5.62 19.95 25.05
CA ASP A 24 5.92 20.18 23.63
C ASP A 24 7.40 19.98 23.25
N ALA A 25 8.29 19.63 24.19
CA ALA A 25 9.73 19.53 23.92
C ALA A 25 10.17 18.24 23.20
N MET A 26 9.35 17.17 23.22
CA MET A 26 9.77 15.82 22.79
C MET A 26 9.26 15.34 21.44
N GLY A 27 8.28 16.03 20.85
CA GLY A 27 7.41 15.48 19.83
C GLY A 27 6.51 14.36 20.36
N ARG A 28 5.44 14.03 19.65
CA ARG A 28 4.53 12.94 20.03
C ARG A 28 5.12 11.61 19.57
N ARG A 29 5.51 10.76 20.52
CA ARG A 29 6.17 9.46 20.26
C ARG A 29 5.23 8.31 20.58
N VAL A 30 5.20 7.30 19.71
CA VAL A 30 4.27 6.17 19.80
C VAL A 30 5.03 4.86 19.66
N ALA A 31 4.69 3.87 20.49
CA ALA A 31 5.26 2.53 20.37
C ALA A 31 4.18 1.45 20.23
N LEU A 32 4.47 0.39 19.49
CA LEU A 32 3.78 -0.90 19.58
C LEU A 32 4.78 -1.92 20.12
N VAL A 33 4.45 -2.51 21.27
CA VAL A 33 5.32 -3.46 21.98
C VAL A 33 4.58 -4.79 22.08
N VAL A 34 5.11 -5.78 21.36
CA VAL A 34 4.53 -7.12 21.22
C VAL A 34 5.41 -8.15 21.92
N GLY A 35 4.80 -9.04 22.69
CA GLY A 35 5.49 -10.17 23.33
C GLY A 35 4.63 -11.41 23.31
N ASN A 36 4.98 -12.38 22.46
CA ASN A 36 4.24 -13.65 22.34
C ASN A 36 5.11 -14.79 22.88
N GLY A 37 4.60 -15.49 23.90
CA GLY A 37 5.26 -16.61 24.55
C GLY A 37 4.36 -17.83 24.77
N ASP A 38 3.05 -17.66 24.95
CA ASP A 38 2.11 -18.78 25.08
C ASP A 38 1.64 -19.30 23.71
N TYR A 39 2.42 -20.21 23.13
CA TYR A 39 2.12 -20.89 21.87
C TYR A 39 1.34 -22.21 22.06
N GLY A 40 0.71 -22.44 23.21
CA GLY A 40 -0.13 -23.62 23.49
C GLY A 40 0.56 -24.98 23.62
N ASP A 41 1.80 -25.13 23.14
CA ASP A 41 2.68 -26.30 23.31
C ASP A 41 3.92 -25.90 24.13
N ALA A 42 4.24 -26.68 25.17
CA ALA A 42 5.41 -26.46 26.03
C ALA A 42 6.74 -26.55 25.26
N ALA A 43 6.77 -27.24 24.12
CA ALA A 43 7.93 -27.29 23.24
C ALA A 43 8.12 -26.03 22.37
N THR A 44 7.16 -25.11 22.36
CA THR A 44 7.21 -23.83 21.62
C THR A 44 7.05 -22.60 22.51
N ALA A 45 6.80 -22.77 23.81
CA ALA A 45 6.64 -21.67 24.75
C ALA A 45 7.93 -20.83 24.89
N LEU A 46 7.78 -19.51 24.95
CA LEU A 46 8.87 -18.54 25.22
C LEU A 46 8.49 -17.65 26.42
N PRO A 47 8.74 -18.10 27.67
CA PRO A 47 8.25 -17.40 28.87
C PRO A 47 8.84 -15.98 29.08
N ASN A 48 10.01 -15.72 28.51
CA ASN A 48 10.70 -14.43 28.50
C ASN A 48 10.00 -13.37 27.63
N ALA A 49 9.53 -13.72 26.43
CA ALA A 49 9.00 -12.75 25.46
C ALA A 49 7.82 -11.90 25.98
N PRO A 50 6.86 -12.46 26.75
CA PRO A 50 5.84 -11.66 27.45
C PRO A 50 6.39 -10.75 28.55
N ASN A 51 7.50 -11.10 29.21
CA ASN A 51 8.16 -10.26 30.21
C ASN A 51 8.94 -9.12 29.55
N ASP A 52 9.71 -9.43 28.50
CA ASP A 52 10.46 -8.46 27.68
C ASP A 52 9.55 -7.31 27.24
N ALA A 53 8.42 -7.67 26.64
CA ALA A 53 7.43 -6.71 26.17
C ALA A 53 6.73 -5.94 27.31
N ARG A 54 6.54 -6.53 28.50
CA ARG A 54 5.98 -5.80 29.66
C ARG A 54 6.98 -4.81 30.24
N ALA A 55 8.24 -5.20 30.36
CA ALA A 55 9.32 -4.38 30.91
C ALA A 55 9.62 -3.19 29.99
N LEU A 56 9.84 -3.44 28.70
CA LEU A 56 10.10 -2.38 27.73
C LEU A 56 8.90 -1.43 27.55
N ALA A 57 7.66 -1.93 27.59
CA ALA A 57 6.48 -1.07 27.55
C ALA A 57 6.40 -0.13 28.76
N ALA A 58 6.72 -0.63 29.96
CA ALA A 58 6.74 0.20 31.16
C ALA A 58 7.82 1.30 31.10
N GLU A 59 9.01 0.97 30.62
CA GLU A 59 10.10 1.94 30.46
C GLU A 59 9.77 3.00 29.40
N LEU A 60 9.25 2.59 28.23
CA LEU A 60 8.84 3.53 27.19
C LEU A 60 7.70 4.46 27.65
N GLU A 61 6.74 3.97 28.44
CA GLU A 61 5.70 4.81 29.05
C GLU A 61 6.28 5.80 30.07
N ALA A 62 7.27 5.40 30.88
CA ALA A 62 7.98 6.31 31.80
C ALA A 62 8.75 7.40 31.04
N LEU A 63 9.28 7.08 29.86
CA LEU A 63 9.88 8.02 28.90
C LEU A 63 8.85 8.80 28.06
N GLY A 64 7.55 8.73 28.37
CA GLY A 64 6.50 9.54 27.74
C GLY A 64 6.01 9.05 26.37
N TYR A 65 6.35 7.82 25.95
CA TYR A 65 5.79 7.23 24.73
C TYR A 65 4.33 6.82 24.95
N GLN A 66 3.48 7.04 23.94
CA GLN A 66 2.17 6.40 23.87
C GLN A 66 2.34 4.94 23.44
N VAL A 67 2.26 4.00 24.37
CA VAL A 67 2.50 2.57 24.10
C VAL A 67 1.20 1.79 23.86
N VAL A 68 1.14 1.09 22.72
CA VAL A 68 0.16 0.04 22.42
C VAL A 68 0.80 -1.30 22.81
N ARG A 69 0.32 -1.92 23.88
CA ARG A 69 0.80 -3.23 24.34
C ARG A 69 0.03 -4.37 23.65
N ALA A 70 0.72 -5.47 23.35
CA ALA A 70 0.15 -6.68 22.74
C ALA A 70 0.88 -7.93 23.26
N ILE A 71 0.34 -8.54 24.31
CA ILE A 71 0.96 -9.70 24.97
C ILE A 71 0.15 -10.97 24.66
N ASP A 72 0.83 -12.05 24.27
CA ASP A 72 0.26 -13.37 23.97
C ASP A 72 -0.97 -13.29 23.04
N GLN A 73 -0.80 -12.62 21.90
CA GLN A 73 -1.87 -12.33 20.95
C GLN A 73 -1.96 -13.36 19.81
N ASP A 74 -3.20 -13.82 19.57
CA ASP A 74 -3.59 -14.56 18.37
C ASP A 74 -3.50 -13.67 17.12
N TYR A 75 -3.66 -14.25 15.93
CA TYR A 75 -3.52 -13.54 14.65
C TYR A 75 -4.44 -12.32 14.56
N ARG A 76 -5.65 -12.41 15.13
CA ARG A 76 -6.61 -11.30 15.19
C ARG A 76 -6.15 -10.24 16.18
N GLY A 77 -5.65 -10.63 17.35
CA GLY A 77 -5.11 -9.76 18.39
C GLY A 77 -3.93 -8.94 17.88
N MET A 78 -2.98 -9.57 17.17
CA MET A 78 -1.86 -8.88 16.53
C MET A 78 -2.34 -7.90 15.45
N ARG A 79 -3.26 -8.29 14.56
CA ARG A 79 -3.85 -7.37 13.55
C ARG A 79 -4.58 -6.21 14.20
N ALA A 80 -5.32 -6.45 15.29
CA ALA A 80 -6.00 -5.40 16.04
C ALA A 80 -5.01 -4.47 16.77
N ALA A 81 -3.87 -4.97 17.24
CA ALA A 81 -2.81 -4.16 17.82
C ALA A 81 -2.13 -3.28 16.77
N LEU A 82 -1.85 -3.81 15.58
CA LEU A 82 -1.35 -3.05 14.43
C LEU A 82 -2.32 -1.94 13.99
N ALA A 83 -3.62 -2.21 13.98
CA ALA A 83 -4.62 -1.18 13.69
C ALA A 83 -4.62 -0.06 14.75
N ARG A 84 -4.60 -0.40 16.06
CA ARG A 84 -4.47 0.59 17.14
C ARG A 84 -3.17 1.39 17.05
N PHE A 85 -2.07 0.76 16.63
CA PHE A 85 -0.79 1.43 16.42
C PHE A 85 -0.82 2.40 15.23
N ALA A 86 -1.36 1.97 14.08
CA ALA A 86 -1.58 2.83 12.92
C ALA A 86 -2.43 4.06 13.27
N ASP A 87 -3.49 3.88 14.06
CA ASP A 87 -4.32 4.98 14.56
C ASP A 87 -3.55 5.90 15.52
N ALA A 88 -2.77 5.32 16.43
CA ALA A 88 -1.94 6.06 17.36
C ALA A 88 -0.83 6.85 16.67
N LEU A 89 -0.25 6.38 15.56
CA LEU A 89 0.84 7.04 14.82
C LEU A 89 0.43 8.33 14.07
N ARG A 90 -0.87 8.63 13.90
CA ARG A 90 -1.35 9.76 13.08
C ARG A 90 -0.91 11.12 13.63
N GLY A 91 0.09 11.77 13.03
CA GLY A 91 0.69 13.00 13.59
C GLY A 91 1.52 12.71 14.83
N ALA A 92 2.30 11.63 14.78
CA ALA A 92 3.43 11.37 15.66
C ALA A 92 4.73 11.72 14.92
N ASP A 93 5.76 12.12 15.66
CA ASP A 93 7.07 12.46 15.11
C ASP A 93 7.97 11.23 14.98
N ALA A 94 7.73 10.22 15.83
CA ALA A 94 8.45 8.95 15.79
C ALA A 94 7.55 7.77 16.17
N GLY A 95 7.72 6.67 15.45
CA GLY A 95 7.13 5.37 15.73
C GLY A 95 8.18 4.35 16.12
N LEU A 96 7.93 3.59 17.18
CA LEU A 96 8.74 2.45 17.62
C LEU A 96 7.91 1.16 17.50
N PHE A 97 8.48 0.12 16.92
CA PHE A 97 7.94 -1.23 16.96
C PHE A 97 8.93 -2.16 17.65
N PHE A 98 8.46 -2.89 18.67
CA PHE A 98 9.20 -3.96 19.32
C PHE A 98 8.42 -5.26 19.23
N TYR A 99 9.11 -6.35 18.91
CA TYR A 99 8.57 -7.70 18.94
C TYR A 99 9.53 -8.66 19.63
N ALA A 100 9.04 -9.36 20.66
CA ALA A 100 9.65 -10.57 21.22
C ALA A 100 8.75 -11.79 20.94
N GLY A 101 9.36 -12.92 20.55
CA GLY A 101 8.66 -14.17 20.25
C GLY A 101 9.26 -14.98 19.10
N HIS A 102 8.49 -15.90 18.51
CA HIS A 102 8.94 -16.68 17.36
C HIS A 102 8.89 -15.89 16.04
N GLY A 103 9.96 -15.99 15.24
CA GLY A 103 10.02 -15.43 13.88
C GLY A 103 10.44 -16.47 12.84
N MET A 104 10.23 -16.16 11.56
CA MET A 104 10.84 -16.88 10.43
C MET A 104 11.01 -16.02 9.19
N GLU A 105 11.97 -16.38 8.35
CA GLU A 105 12.07 -15.94 6.96
C GLU A 105 11.48 -16.99 6.03
N PHE A 106 10.70 -16.53 5.06
CA PHE A 106 10.22 -17.35 3.96
C PHE A 106 10.25 -16.55 2.65
N GLN A 107 10.98 -17.07 1.65
CA GLN A 107 11.17 -16.45 0.33
C GLN A 107 11.69 -15.00 0.43
N GLY A 108 12.62 -14.74 1.35
CA GLY A 108 13.25 -13.44 1.58
C GLY A 108 12.41 -12.46 2.42
N ARG A 109 11.21 -12.84 2.86
CA ARG A 109 10.30 -11.99 3.66
C ARG A 109 10.24 -12.45 5.10
N ASN A 110 10.13 -11.49 6.02
CA ASN A 110 10.13 -11.73 7.46
C ASN A 110 8.72 -11.84 8.02
N TYR A 111 8.47 -12.88 8.82
CA TYR A 111 7.19 -13.18 9.44
C TYR A 111 7.34 -13.37 10.96
N LEU A 112 6.36 -12.83 11.69
CA LEU A 112 6.19 -12.88 13.14
C LEU A 112 5.05 -13.84 13.47
N PHE A 113 5.19 -14.63 14.53
CA PHE A 113 4.22 -15.66 14.90
C PHE A 113 3.21 -15.16 15.94
N PRO A 114 1.91 -15.15 15.60
CA PRO A 114 0.83 -15.16 16.59
C PRO A 114 0.81 -16.43 17.42
N THR A 115 0.14 -16.40 18.57
CA THR A 115 0.06 -17.56 19.49
C THR A 115 -0.72 -18.75 18.91
N ASP A 116 -1.64 -18.53 17.95
CA ASP A 116 -2.43 -19.55 17.24
C ASP A 116 -1.81 -20.02 15.90
N ALA A 117 -0.52 -19.75 15.67
CA ALA A 117 0.14 -20.02 14.40
C ALA A 117 0.35 -21.52 14.09
N GLU A 118 -0.48 -22.09 13.21
CA GLU A 118 -0.29 -23.44 12.64
C GLU A 118 0.29 -23.40 11.22
N LEU A 119 1.50 -23.94 11.03
CA LEU A 119 2.14 -24.05 9.71
C LEU A 119 2.15 -25.51 9.20
N ARG A 120 1.16 -25.88 8.39
CA ARG A 120 1.04 -27.22 7.78
C ARG A 120 1.54 -27.21 6.33
N ASN A 121 1.24 -26.12 5.62
CA ASN A 121 1.57 -25.92 4.21
C ASN A 121 1.98 -24.47 3.90
N GLU A 122 2.58 -24.23 2.74
CA GLU A 122 3.09 -22.92 2.32
C GLU A 122 2.03 -21.79 2.34
N SER A 123 0.75 -22.09 2.11
CA SER A 123 -0.29 -21.05 2.23
C SER A 123 -0.50 -20.57 3.66
N ASP A 124 -0.25 -21.41 4.67
CA ASP A 124 -0.43 -21.06 6.08
C ASP A 124 0.56 -19.94 6.49
N VAL A 125 1.77 -19.88 5.91
CA VAL A 125 2.75 -18.80 6.14
C VAL A 125 2.18 -17.43 5.78
N TYR A 126 1.53 -17.33 4.62
CA TYR A 126 1.01 -16.05 4.11
C TYR A 126 -0.31 -15.60 4.74
N ILE A 127 -1.08 -16.50 5.37
CA ILE A 127 -2.41 -16.19 5.92
C ILE A 127 -2.50 -16.29 7.45
N GLY A 128 -1.55 -16.98 8.09
CA GLY A 128 -1.50 -17.22 9.53
C GLY A 128 -0.38 -16.49 10.27
N LEU A 129 0.53 -15.79 9.57
CA LEU A 129 1.61 -15.01 10.19
C LEU A 129 1.52 -13.52 9.81
N ILE A 130 2.21 -12.68 10.60
CA ILE A 130 2.27 -11.23 10.38
C ILE A 130 3.60 -10.88 9.71
N GLU A 131 3.56 -10.25 8.53
CA GLU A 131 4.75 -9.78 7.84
C GLU A 131 5.37 -8.54 8.54
N VAL A 132 6.69 -8.51 8.72
CA VAL A 132 7.40 -7.33 9.26
C VAL A 132 7.27 -6.13 8.34
N ASP A 133 7.36 -6.33 7.02
CA ASP A 133 7.26 -5.26 6.03
C ASP A 133 5.88 -4.59 6.03
N GLN A 134 4.82 -5.29 6.46
CA GLN A 134 3.52 -4.68 6.72
C GLN A 134 3.59 -3.68 7.88
N VAL A 135 4.32 -4.00 8.95
CA VAL A 135 4.53 -3.08 10.08
C VAL A 135 5.32 -1.87 9.63
N LEU A 136 6.37 -2.08 8.85
CA LEU A 136 7.17 -1.00 8.26
C LEU A 136 6.29 -0.07 7.40
N ARG A 137 5.55 -0.59 6.40
CA ARG A 137 4.67 0.23 5.54
C ARG A 137 3.64 1.06 6.32
N ILE A 138 3.10 0.52 7.42
CA ILE A 138 2.20 1.27 8.34
C ILE A 138 2.93 2.48 8.96
N MET A 139 4.18 2.29 9.37
CA MET A 139 4.98 3.37 9.97
C MET A 139 5.50 4.35 8.92
N GLU A 140 5.93 3.90 7.74
CA GLU A 140 6.44 4.74 6.63
C GLU A 140 5.41 5.76 6.13
N THR A 141 4.15 5.35 6.11
CA THR A 141 3.03 6.20 5.70
C THR A 141 2.54 7.14 6.81
N SER A 142 3.06 7.02 8.03
CA SER A 142 2.53 7.71 9.22
C SER A 142 3.54 8.62 9.94
N VAL A 143 4.83 8.26 9.99
CA VAL A 143 5.86 8.94 10.79
C VAL A 143 7.21 9.05 10.06
N PRO A 144 7.94 10.18 10.20
CA PRO A 144 9.23 10.35 9.53
C PRO A 144 10.31 9.45 10.13
N VAL A 145 10.35 9.28 11.46
CA VAL A 145 11.30 8.40 12.15
C VAL A 145 10.65 7.07 12.51
N ARG A 146 11.27 5.98 12.04
CA ARG A 146 10.85 4.59 12.27
C ARG A 146 11.94 3.82 13.00
N LEU A 147 11.63 3.29 14.17
CA LEU A 147 12.51 2.40 14.91
C LEU A 147 11.87 1.01 15.02
N VAL A 148 12.59 -0.04 14.62
CA VAL A 148 12.12 -1.42 14.66
C VAL A 148 13.14 -2.26 15.41
N PHE A 149 12.70 -2.94 16.47
CA PHE A 149 13.53 -3.81 17.32
C PHE A 149 12.93 -5.22 17.34
N LEU A 150 13.69 -6.21 16.86
CA LEU A 150 13.22 -7.58 16.68
C LEU A 150 14.04 -8.55 17.56
N ASP A 151 13.44 -8.90 18.70
CA ASP A 151 13.93 -9.87 19.68
C ASP A 151 13.31 -11.25 19.40
N ALA A 152 13.45 -11.70 18.15
CA ALA A 152 12.79 -12.89 17.64
C ALA A 152 13.73 -14.09 17.61
N CYS A 153 13.34 -15.18 18.26
CA CYS A 153 14.08 -16.44 18.22
C CYS A 153 14.02 -17.08 16.83
N ARG A 154 15.17 -17.59 16.41
CA ARG A 154 15.42 -18.04 15.03
C ARG A 154 15.49 -19.57 14.88
N ASP A 155 15.82 -20.30 15.95
CA ASP A 155 15.63 -21.76 16.01
C ASP A 155 14.19 -22.16 16.38
N ASN A 156 13.23 -21.62 15.63
CA ASN A 156 11.80 -21.80 15.89
C ASN A 156 11.36 -23.28 15.65
N PRO A 157 10.83 -23.99 16.67
CA PRO A 157 10.36 -25.38 16.52
C PRO A 157 9.20 -25.54 15.53
N LEU A 158 8.31 -24.55 15.40
CA LEU A 158 7.24 -24.54 14.39
C LEU A 158 7.83 -24.43 12.98
N ALA A 159 8.80 -23.55 12.77
CA ALA A 159 9.51 -23.43 11.49
C ALA A 159 10.30 -24.71 11.14
N ARG A 160 10.83 -25.44 12.13
CA ARG A 160 11.46 -26.76 11.93
C ARG A 160 10.43 -27.84 11.54
N ARG A 161 9.30 -27.92 12.25
CA ARG A 161 8.17 -28.82 11.92
C ARG A 161 7.68 -28.56 10.48
N PHE A 162 7.50 -27.28 10.12
CA PHE A 162 7.11 -26.83 8.78
C PHE A 162 8.16 -27.14 7.69
N ARG A 163 9.45 -26.87 7.93
CA ARG A 163 10.52 -27.21 6.97
C ARG A 163 10.55 -28.71 6.63
N GLY A 164 10.15 -29.56 7.57
CA GLY A 164 10.00 -31.01 7.39
C GLY A 164 8.70 -31.46 6.71
N SER A 165 7.63 -30.65 6.71
CA SER A 165 6.41 -30.92 5.93
C SER A 165 6.53 -30.47 4.47
N LEU A 166 7.42 -29.50 4.19
CA LEU A 166 7.82 -29.15 2.84
C LEU A 166 8.75 -30.22 2.24
N GLY A 167 8.54 -30.56 0.97
CA GLY A 167 9.43 -31.45 0.22
C GLY A 167 10.83 -30.83 0.03
N ALA A 168 11.84 -31.68 -0.15
CA ALA A 168 13.27 -31.31 -0.06
C ALA A 168 13.71 -30.09 -0.90
N THR A 169 13.09 -29.82 -2.05
CA THR A 169 13.38 -28.65 -2.90
C THR A 169 12.72 -27.35 -2.46
N ARG A 170 11.72 -27.41 -1.56
CA ARG A 170 11.05 -26.24 -0.95
C ARG A 170 11.54 -25.94 0.46
N SER A 171 12.11 -26.93 1.16
CA SER A 171 12.74 -26.74 2.48
C SER A 171 13.89 -25.71 2.46
N SER A 172 14.46 -25.42 1.28
CA SER A 172 15.50 -24.39 1.07
C SER A 172 14.99 -22.95 1.04
N SER A 173 13.68 -22.70 0.84
CA SER A 173 13.11 -21.35 0.90
C SER A 173 12.64 -20.96 2.31
N VAL A 174 12.95 -21.77 3.33
CA VAL A 174 12.66 -21.50 4.74
C VAL A 174 13.97 -21.16 5.45
N GLY A 175 14.22 -19.89 5.71
CA GLY A 175 15.41 -19.40 6.41
C GLY A 175 15.57 -19.98 7.82
N ARG A 176 16.80 -20.01 8.31
CA ARG A 176 17.12 -20.38 9.71
C ARG A 176 16.83 -19.27 10.73
N GLY A 177 16.15 -18.20 10.33
CA GLY A 177 15.90 -17.03 11.16
C GLY A 177 15.20 -15.94 10.36
N LEU A 178 15.37 -14.67 10.74
CA LEU A 178 14.90 -13.52 9.98
C LEU A 178 15.95 -13.05 8.96
N ALA A 179 15.51 -12.67 7.76
CA ALA A 179 16.30 -11.93 6.79
C ALA A 179 16.62 -10.51 7.30
N ARG A 180 17.68 -9.93 6.73
CA ARG A 180 17.91 -8.49 6.78
C ARG A 180 16.81 -7.78 5.99
N VAL A 181 16.25 -6.71 6.57
CA VAL A 181 15.44 -5.72 5.86
C VAL A 181 16.34 -4.55 5.51
N ASP A 182 16.26 -4.09 4.26
CA ASP A 182 16.93 -2.86 3.84
C ASP A 182 16.14 -1.66 4.37
N ALA A 183 16.82 -0.82 5.14
CA ALA A 183 16.21 0.32 5.78
C ALA A 183 15.92 1.41 4.74
N THR A 184 14.66 1.77 4.57
CA THR A 184 14.26 2.95 3.78
C THR A 184 14.68 4.23 4.50
N VAL A 185 14.78 5.34 3.77
CA VAL A 185 15.14 6.66 4.33
C VAL A 185 14.25 7.01 5.52
N GLY A 186 14.83 7.27 6.69
CA GLY A 186 14.16 7.51 7.97
C GLY A 186 13.84 6.26 8.80
N THR A 187 14.34 5.08 8.42
CA THR A 187 14.16 3.82 9.16
C THR A 187 15.45 3.37 9.86
N PHE A 188 15.27 2.80 11.06
CA PHE A 188 16.28 2.09 11.84
C PHE A 188 15.73 0.71 12.21
N VAL A 189 16.41 -0.37 11.83
CA VAL A 189 16.03 -1.75 12.16
C VAL A 189 17.16 -2.41 12.94
N ALA A 190 16.86 -2.92 14.13
CA ALA A 190 17.76 -3.68 14.98
C ALA A 190 17.23 -5.09 15.24
N TYR A 191 18.14 -6.06 15.26
CA TYR A 191 17.90 -7.46 15.52
C TYR A 191 18.72 -7.88 16.75
N ALA A 192 18.13 -8.75 17.59
CA ALA A 192 18.84 -9.32 18.73
C ALA A 192 20.10 -10.11 18.36
N THR A 193 20.23 -10.60 17.12
CA THR A 193 21.40 -11.35 16.64
C THR A 193 21.66 -11.14 15.14
N ALA A 194 22.90 -11.34 14.70
CA ALA A 194 23.35 -11.16 13.31
C ALA A 194 22.64 -12.11 12.33
N PRO A 195 22.34 -11.71 11.07
CA PRO A 195 21.64 -12.55 10.09
C PRO A 195 22.21 -13.97 9.96
N GLY A 196 21.34 -14.99 10.08
CA GLY A 196 21.71 -16.41 10.05
C GLY A 196 21.96 -17.06 11.41
N GLU A 197 22.32 -16.27 12.44
CA GLU A 197 22.58 -16.76 13.81
C GLU A 197 21.32 -16.84 14.67
N VAL A 198 21.42 -17.51 15.82
CA VAL A 198 20.36 -17.69 16.82
C VAL A 198 20.51 -16.64 17.95
N ALA A 199 19.39 -16.28 18.59
CA ALA A 199 19.37 -15.45 19.80
C ALA A 199 19.09 -16.36 21.00
N GLU A 200 19.71 -16.08 22.15
CA GLU A 200 19.51 -16.84 23.38
C GLU A 200 18.28 -16.33 24.13
N ASP A 201 17.48 -17.25 24.67
CA ASP A 201 16.36 -16.91 25.56
C ASP A 201 16.83 -16.24 26.86
N GLY A 202 18.09 -16.47 27.24
CA GLY A 202 18.70 -16.02 28.50
C GLY A 202 18.46 -16.97 29.66
N SER A 203 18.90 -16.55 30.86
CA SER A 203 18.76 -17.28 32.13
C SER A 203 18.06 -16.48 33.23
N GLY A 204 17.59 -15.26 32.90
CA GLY A 204 16.80 -14.40 33.78
C GLY A 204 15.36 -14.23 33.29
N ASP A 205 14.64 -13.26 33.85
CA ASP A 205 13.22 -13.01 33.53
C ASP A 205 13.00 -12.46 32.10
N ASN A 206 14.02 -11.82 31.53
CA ASN A 206 14.05 -11.15 30.23
C ASN A 206 15.20 -11.71 29.36
N SER A 207 15.10 -11.56 28.04
CA SER A 207 16.17 -11.92 27.09
C SER A 207 17.46 -11.11 27.35
N PRO A 208 18.64 -11.57 26.88
CA PRO A 208 19.88 -10.79 26.96
C PRO A 208 19.76 -9.45 26.19
N PHE A 209 19.04 -9.44 25.07
CA PHE A 209 18.87 -8.25 24.23
C PHE A 209 17.99 -7.21 24.92
N THR A 210 16.82 -7.60 25.43
CA THR A 210 15.93 -6.70 26.15
C THR A 210 16.53 -6.25 27.48
N THR A 211 17.23 -7.14 28.20
CA THR A 211 17.99 -6.77 29.42
C THR A 211 19.05 -5.70 29.14
N ALA A 212 19.77 -5.81 28.01
CA ALA A 212 20.72 -4.80 27.59
C ALA A 212 20.05 -3.50 27.13
N MET A 213 18.93 -3.56 26.41
CA MET A 213 18.16 -2.37 26.01
C MET A 213 17.67 -1.57 27.22
N LEU A 214 17.03 -2.23 28.20
CA LEU A 214 16.52 -1.58 29.41
C LEU A 214 17.63 -0.83 30.17
N ARG A 215 18.77 -1.49 30.40
CA ARG A 215 19.94 -0.88 31.06
C ARG A 215 20.43 0.41 30.39
N HIS A 216 20.43 0.47 29.06
CA HIS A 216 20.92 1.64 28.33
C HIS A 216 19.82 2.67 28.01
N LEU A 217 18.54 2.33 28.22
CA LEU A 217 17.42 3.28 28.15
C LEU A 217 17.42 4.22 29.36
N GLU A 218 17.89 3.76 30.52
CA GLU A 218 18.09 4.60 31.72
C GLU A 218 19.08 5.77 31.49
N VAL A 219 19.93 5.69 30.46
CA VAL A 219 20.96 6.72 30.17
C VAL A 219 20.41 7.76 29.19
N PRO A 220 20.13 9.00 29.63
CA PRO A 220 19.57 10.02 28.75
C PRO A 220 20.61 10.57 27.77
N GLY A 221 20.13 11.17 26.68
CA GLY A 221 20.95 11.87 25.69
C GLY A 221 21.67 10.97 24.67
N LEU A 222 21.52 9.65 24.74
CA LEU A 222 22.13 8.72 23.78
C LEU A 222 21.41 8.71 22.44
N ASP A 223 22.15 8.97 21.36
CA ASP A 223 21.70 8.65 20.00
C ASP A 223 21.45 7.14 19.86
N VAL A 224 20.43 6.76 19.08
CA VAL A 224 20.02 5.37 18.87
C VAL A 224 21.14 4.47 18.33
N SER A 225 22.09 5.02 17.55
CA SER A 225 23.26 4.30 17.05
C SER A 225 24.24 3.99 18.18
N ASP A 226 24.46 4.95 19.09
CA ASP A 226 25.34 4.80 20.26
C ASP A 226 24.70 3.95 21.36
N PHE A 227 23.38 4.07 21.54
CA PHE A 227 22.57 3.17 22.33
C PHE A 227 22.73 1.72 21.83
N MET A 228 22.52 1.47 20.53
CA MET A 228 22.67 0.12 19.97
C MET A 228 24.10 -0.41 20.03
N ARG A 229 25.11 0.44 19.88
CA ARG A 229 26.52 0.08 20.10
C ARG A 229 26.77 -0.42 21.53
N ARG A 230 26.17 0.22 22.54
CA ARG A 230 26.25 -0.18 23.96
C ARG A 230 25.43 -1.45 24.24
N VAL A 231 24.23 -1.57 23.66
CA VAL A 231 23.40 -2.79 23.72
C VAL A 231 24.18 -3.98 23.14
N ARG A 232 24.76 -3.83 21.94
CA ARG A 232 25.59 -4.88 21.31
C ARG A 232 26.73 -5.30 22.22
N GLN A 233 27.49 -4.35 22.79
CA GLN A 233 28.58 -4.66 23.72
C GLN A 233 28.06 -5.48 24.92
N SER A 234 26.98 -5.03 25.57
CA SER A 234 26.42 -5.73 26.73
C SER A 234 25.88 -7.13 26.38
N VAL A 235 25.26 -7.34 25.22
CA VAL A 235 24.80 -8.69 24.80
C VAL A 235 25.97 -9.62 24.50
N VAL A 236 27.01 -9.13 23.83
CA VAL A 236 28.24 -9.91 23.57
C VAL A 236 28.91 -10.30 24.89
N GLU A 237 28.96 -9.40 25.87
CA GLU A 237 29.48 -9.69 27.22
C GLU A 237 28.59 -10.69 27.99
N MET A 238 27.26 -10.56 27.94
CA MET A 238 26.31 -11.46 28.64
C MET A 238 26.26 -12.88 28.06
N THR A 239 26.55 -13.06 26.78
CA THR A 239 26.41 -14.34 26.06
C THR A 239 27.75 -14.98 25.72
N ASP A 240 28.86 -14.52 26.30
CA ASP A 240 30.23 -14.96 25.96
C ASP A 240 30.49 -14.94 24.43
N ALA A 241 30.03 -13.88 23.77
CA ALA A 241 30.04 -13.66 22.32
C ALA A 241 29.24 -14.68 21.47
N ARG A 242 28.36 -15.49 22.06
CA ARG A 242 27.46 -16.39 21.32
C ARG A 242 26.33 -15.65 20.59
N GLN A 243 25.98 -14.44 21.04
CA GLN A 243 24.99 -13.57 20.40
C GLN A 243 25.59 -12.18 20.12
N THR A 244 25.39 -11.65 18.92
CA THR A 244 25.83 -10.30 18.53
C THR A 244 24.68 -9.54 17.85
N PRO A 245 24.03 -8.58 18.52
CA PRO A 245 22.99 -7.74 17.93
C PRO A 245 23.47 -7.01 16.67
N TRP A 246 22.57 -6.80 15.72
CA TRP A 246 22.89 -6.22 14.41
C TRP A 246 21.86 -5.14 14.04
N GLU A 247 22.30 -4.06 13.38
CA GLU A 247 21.40 -3.01 12.89
C GLU A 247 21.56 -2.69 11.39
N SER A 248 20.52 -2.08 10.83
CA SER A 248 20.46 -1.50 9.50
C SER A 248 19.77 -0.14 9.63
N SER A 249 20.51 0.95 9.37
CA SER A 249 20.04 2.32 9.58
C SER A 249 20.07 3.12 8.29
N SER A 250 19.05 3.95 8.11
CA SER A 250 18.96 4.98 7.08
C SER A 250 18.31 6.26 7.64
N LEU A 251 18.50 6.51 8.94
CA LEU A 251 18.13 7.76 9.58
C LEU A 251 18.94 8.94 9.00
N LEU A 252 18.27 10.07 8.76
CA LEU A 252 18.90 11.28 8.21
C LEU A 252 19.53 12.20 9.26
N GLY A 253 19.34 11.90 10.54
CA GLY A 253 19.85 12.67 11.67
C GLY A 253 19.81 11.84 12.95
N SER A 254 20.36 12.39 14.03
CA SER A 254 20.37 11.72 15.33
C SER A 254 18.96 11.57 15.91
N PHE A 255 18.69 10.44 16.56
CA PHE A 255 17.44 10.22 17.30
C PHE A 255 17.75 9.68 18.69
N VAL A 256 17.24 10.36 19.72
CA VAL A 256 17.49 10.03 21.13
C VAL A 256 16.24 9.41 21.76
N LEU A 257 16.36 8.17 22.26
CA LEU A 257 15.26 7.42 22.88
C LEU A 257 14.80 8.05 24.21
N ASN A 258 15.75 8.30 25.12
CA ASN A 258 15.55 8.99 26.40
C ASN A 258 16.22 10.37 26.35
N VAL A 259 15.45 11.46 26.38
CA VAL A 259 16.00 12.83 26.39
C VAL A 259 15.98 13.42 27.80
N GLU A 260 17.05 14.12 28.16
CA GLU A 260 17.15 14.81 29.45
C GLU A 260 16.30 16.09 29.45
N VAL A 261 15.16 16.09 30.15
CA VAL A 261 14.29 17.27 30.27
C VAL A 261 14.84 18.22 31.33
N ASN A 262 15.84 19.01 30.94
CA ASN A 262 16.48 19.99 31.81
C ASN A 262 15.61 21.26 31.92
N ILE A 263 14.76 21.35 32.94
CA ILE A 263 13.89 22.53 33.17
C ILE A 263 14.72 23.70 33.70
N THR A 264 15.29 24.48 32.78
CA THR A 264 15.85 25.80 33.08
C THR A 264 14.76 26.85 33.02
N VAL A 265 14.45 27.46 34.17
CA VAL A 265 13.49 28.58 34.25
C VAL A 265 14.23 29.88 33.93
N GLU A 266 14.09 30.36 32.69
CA GLU A 266 14.66 31.63 32.25
C GLU A 266 13.70 32.81 32.55
N PRO A 267 14.19 33.99 33.01
CA PRO A 267 13.33 35.13 33.31
C PRO A 267 12.75 35.80 32.03
N PRO A 268 11.61 36.53 32.15
CA PRO A 268 10.85 36.98 30.99
C PRO A 268 11.60 38.05 30.16
N PRO A 269 11.55 37.97 28.82
CA PRO A 269 12.22 38.92 27.94
C PRO A 269 11.52 40.29 27.88
N PRO A 270 12.26 41.38 27.56
CA PRO A 270 11.71 42.72 27.34
C PRO A 270 10.82 42.81 26.07
N PRO A 271 9.99 43.87 25.93
CA PRO A 271 9.03 44.00 24.83
C PRO A 271 9.69 44.09 23.45
N PRO A 272 8.97 43.72 22.37
CA PRO A 272 9.58 43.28 21.13
C PRO A 272 10.22 44.41 20.32
N ALA A 273 11.52 44.29 20.10
CA ALA A 273 12.15 44.81 18.90
C ALA A 273 11.89 43.82 17.75
N GLU A 274 11.44 44.36 16.61
CA GLU A 274 11.25 43.77 15.28
C GLU A 274 11.36 42.23 15.16
N ALA A 275 10.22 41.61 14.87
CA ALA A 275 10.10 40.16 14.66
C ALA A 275 10.94 39.68 13.47
N ALA A 276 12.13 39.17 13.76
CA ALA A 276 12.91 38.35 12.84
C ALA A 276 12.09 37.09 12.50
N VAL A 277 11.87 36.85 11.21
CA VAL A 277 10.99 35.79 10.70
C VAL A 277 11.68 34.43 10.82
N GLN A 278 11.68 33.84 12.02
CA GLN A 278 11.98 32.42 12.19
C GLN A 278 10.76 31.56 11.85
N SER A 279 10.43 31.52 10.55
CA SER A 279 9.40 30.62 10.04
C SER A 279 9.59 30.30 8.55
N SER A 280 10.50 29.39 8.19
CA SER A 280 10.46 28.78 6.85
C SER A 280 11.28 27.51 6.59
N GLY A 281 11.92 26.81 7.53
CA GLY A 281 12.70 25.59 7.19
C GLY A 281 11.93 24.61 6.27
N GLN A 282 10.68 24.29 6.61
CA GLN A 282 9.78 23.50 5.75
C GLN A 282 9.42 24.19 4.42
N ALA A 283 9.09 25.48 4.44
CA ALA A 283 8.61 26.22 3.27
C ALA A 283 9.73 26.51 2.26
N GLU A 284 10.96 26.65 2.75
CA GLU A 284 12.18 26.79 1.98
C GLU A 284 12.57 25.47 1.32
N ILE A 285 12.49 24.34 2.06
CA ILE A 285 12.66 23.00 1.49
C ILE A 285 11.63 22.73 0.38
N VAL A 286 10.34 23.04 0.61
CA VAL A 286 9.28 22.85 -0.40
C VAL A 286 9.48 23.75 -1.61
N PHE A 287 9.90 25.01 -1.42
CA PHE A 287 10.21 25.91 -2.54
C PHE A 287 11.43 25.41 -3.32
N TRP A 288 12.52 25.05 -2.63
CA TRP A 288 13.73 24.51 -3.25
C TRP A 288 13.44 23.23 -4.04
N GLN A 289 12.66 22.29 -3.48
CA GLN A 289 12.23 21.07 -4.18
C GLN A 289 11.47 21.36 -5.48
N SER A 290 10.73 22.48 -5.54
CA SER A 290 10.01 22.89 -6.76
C SER A 290 10.90 23.51 -7.85
N ILE A 291 12.08 24.04 -7.49
CA ILE A 291 12.98 24.74 -8.44
C ILE A 291 14.33 24.04 -8.69
N GLN A 292 14.74 23.07 -7.88
CA GLN A 292 16.08 22.44 -7.94
C GLN A 292 16.44 21.76 -9.27
N GLN A 293 15.44 21.45 -10.11
CA GLN A 293 15.59 20.90 -11.47
C GLN A 293 15.16 21.90 -12.57
N SER A 294 14.86 23.16 -12.22
CA SER A 294 14.50 24.18 -13.21
C SER A 294 15.71 24.62 -14.04
N ALA A 295 15.47 24.89 -15.31
CA ALA A 295 16.43 25.47 -16.25
C ALA A 295 16.27 27.00 -16.40
N ARG A 296 15.47 27.66 -15.53
CA ARG A 296 15.24 29.12 -15.60
C ARG A 296 15.96 29.86 -14.47
N ALA A 297 16.76 30.85 -14.84
CA ALA A 297 17.43 31.77 -13.90
C ALA A 297 16.44 32.44 -12.93
N SER A 298 15.29 32.88 -13.44
CA SER A 298 14.22 33.55 -12.68
C SER A 298 13.74 32.80 -11.45
N ASP A 299 13.81 31.46 -11.47
CA ASP A 299 13.27 30.62 -10.41
C ASP A 299 14.22 30.60 -9.19
N PHE A 300 15.53 30.67 -9.46
CA PHE A 300 16.58 30.81 -8.44
C PHE A 300 16.68 32.25 -7.91
N GLU A 301 16.45 33.25 -8.77
CA GLU A 301 16.30 34.66 -8.34
C GLU A 301 15.10 34.83 -7.41
N ALA A 302 13.95 34.24 -7.74
CA ALA A 302 12.75 34.28 -6.90
C ALA A 302 12.95 33.60 -5.54
N TYR A 303 13.77 32.54 -5.49
CA TYR A 303 14.16 31.90 -4.24
C TYR A 303 15.07 32.81 -3.39
N LEU A 304 16.12 33.40 -3.97
CA LEU A 304 17.03 34.32 -3.25
C LEU A 304 16.29 35.58 -2.78
N ALA A 305 15.38 36.13 -3.58
CA ALA A 305 14.54 37.26 -3.19
C ALA A 305 13.54 36.92 -2.06
N ARG A 306 13.23 35.63 -1.86
CA ARG A 306 12.25 35.17 -0.85
C ARG A 306 12.88 34.75 0.47
N PHE A 307 14.04 34.10 0.44
CA PHE A 307 14.71 33.53 1.62
C PHE A 307 16.04 34.22 1.97
N GLY A 308 16.53 35.12 1.12
CA GLY A 308 17.73 35.89 1.35
C GLY A 308 19.03 35.09 1.20
N ASP A 309 20.12 35.71 1.61
CA ASP A 309 21.48 35.16 1.49
C ASP A 309 21.82 34.14 2.58
N ASP A 310 21.09 34.15 3.70
CA ASP A 310 21.25 33.24 4.85
C ASP A 310 20.39 31.97 4.73
N GLY A 311 19.68 31.79 3.61
CA GLY A 311 18.82 30.63 3.34
C GLY A 311 19.59 29.32 3.20
N ILE A 312 18.97 28.21 3.62
CA ILE A 312 19.55 26.85 3.67
C ILE A 312 20.16 26.42 2.32
N PHE A 313 19.55 26.81 1.19
CA PHE A 313 20.02 26.51 -0.16
C PHE A 313 20.52 27.75 -0.92
N ALA A 314 20.69 28.92 -0.28
CA ALA A 314 21.18 30.14 -0.92
C ALA A 314 22.54 29.97 -1.64
N PRO A 315 23.53 29.23 -1.11
CA PRO A 315 24.76 28.94 -1.84
C PRO A 315 24.53 28.11 -3.12
N LEU A 316 23.60 27.15 -3.08
CA LEU A 316 23.26 26.29 -4.21
C LEU A 316 22.44 27.04 -5.27
N ALA A 317 21.51 27.91 -4.85
CA ALA A 317 20.75 28.78 -5.73
C ALA A 317 21.68 29.76 -6.48
N LYS A 318 22.64 30.38 -5.79
CA LYS A 318 23.66 31.24 -6.41
C LYS A 318 24.53 30.49 -7.41
N ALA A 319 24.98 29.27 -7.07
CA ALA A 319 25.78 28.45 -7.98
C ALA A 319 25.00 28.02 -9.23
N ARG A 320 23.71 27.67 -9.09
CA ARG A 320 22.82 27.36 -10.23
C ARG A 320 22.53 28.58 -11.10
N LEU A 321 22.25 29.72 -10.47
CA LEU A 321 22.01 30.98 -11.18
C LEU A 321 23.23 31.41 -11.99
N ALA A 322 24.44 31.35 -11.40
CA ALA A 322 25.68 31.65 -12.11
C ALA A 322 25.87 30.79 -13.37
N GLY A 323 25.74 29.46 -13.26
CA GLY A 323 25.89 28.57 -14.41
C GLY A 323 24.80 28.73 -15.49
N LEU A 324 23.60 29.17 -15.13
CA LEU A 324 22.54 29.49 -16.09
C LEU A 324 22.74 30.84 -16.79
N VAL A 325 23.34 31.82 -16.10
CA VAL A 325 23.73 33.11 -16.69
C VAL A 325 24.96 32.97 -17.59
N GLU A 326 25.94 32.14 -17.20
CA GLU A 326 27.09 31.81 -18.06
C GLU A 326 26.65 31.07 -19.33
N ALA A 327 25.76 30.07 -19.23
CA ALA A 327 25.20 29.38 -20.39
C ALA A 327 24.41 30.33 -21.32
N ALA A 328 23.69 31.31 -20.77
CA ALA A 328 22.99 32.33 -21.55
C ALA A 328 23.94 33.36 -22.20
N ALA A 329 25.16 33.53 -21.68
CA ALA A 329 26.18 34.41 -22.25
C ALA A 329 26.99 33.75 -23.38
N GLU A 330 27.10 32.42 -23.40
CA GLU A 330 27.72 31.68 -24.53
C GLU A 330 26.80 31.64 -25.76
N ASP A 331 25.48 31.61 -25.58
CA ASP A 331 24.47 31.62 -26.65
C ASP A 331 24.27 33.01 -27.34
N ASP A 332 24.81 34.10 -26.78
CA ASP A 332 24.67 35.47 -27.32
C ASP A 332 25.96 36.01 -27.96
N THR A 333 26.67 35.15 -28.71
CA THR A 333 27.79 35.59 -29.58
C THR A 333 27.27 35.92 -30.98
N PRO A 334 27.25 37.20 -31.44
CA PRO A 334 26.55 37.55 -32.68
C PRO A 334 27.25 37.04 -33.94
N ALA A 335 26.57 36.19 -34.71
CA ALA A 335 26.99 35.81 -36.06
C ALA A 335 26.88 37.02 -37.01
N ALA A 336 28.02 37.50 -37.52
CA ALA A 336 28.06 38.58 -38.51
C ALA A 336 27.55 38.11 -39.89
N VAL A 337 26.80 38.98 -40.57
CA VAL A 337 26.02 38.66 -41.79
C VAL A 337 26.75 39.08 -43.07
N THR A 338 26.38 38.45 -44.19
CA THR A 338 26.57 38.81 -45.63
C THR A 338 27.75 38.18 -46.39
N PRO A 339 27.62 37.93 -47.72
CA PRO A 339 26.47 37.32 -48.40
C PRO A 339 26.86 36.24 -49.45
N GLU A 340 25.85 35.68 -50.15
CA GLU A 340 25.98 34.75 -51.31
C GLU A 340 26.87 35.25 -52.46
N PRO A 341 27.42 34.32 -53.28
CA PRO A 341 26.88 34.21 -54.65
C PRO A 341 26.69 32.76 -55.18
N GLU A 342 26.03 32.68 -56.34
CA GLU A 342 25.54 31.47 -57.05
C GLU A 342 26.61 30.65 -57.83
N GLN A 343 26.16 29.57 -58.49
CA GLN A 343 26.79 28.77 -59.57
C GLN A 343 27.83 27.70 -59.18
N GLU A 344 28.12 26.65 -59.98
CA GLU A 344 27.34 25.76 -60.88
C GLU A 344 28.26 24.56 -61.27
N VAL A 345 27.72 23.48 -61.87
CA VAL A 345 28.39 22.40 -62.66
C VAL A 345 29.71 21.73 -62.21
N ALA A 346 29.56 20.45 -61.83
CA ALA A 346 30.14 19.26 -62.48
C ALA A 346 31.66 19.06 -62.72
N ALA A 347 32.17 18.00 -62.07
CA ALA A 347 33.08 16.94 -62.59
C ALA A 347 34.52 17.25 -63.07
N VAL A 348 35.45 16.35 -62.71
CA VAL A 348 36.44 15.64 -63.58
C VAL A 348 37.66 15.13 -62.76
N GLU A 349 37.86 13.80 -62.79
CA GLU A 349 39.07 13.05 -62.41
C GLU A 349 40.15 13.11 -63.53
N PRO A 350 41.38 12.54 -63.40
CA PRO A 350 42.10 11.97 -62.24
C PRO A 350 43.62 12.36 -62.16
N ALA A 351 44.33 11.73 -61.21
CA ALA A 351 45.76 11.32 -61.28
C ALA A 351 46.87 12.41 -61.23
N ARG A 352 48.07 12.18 -60.67
CA ARG A 352 48.63 11.15 -59.75
C ARG A 352 49.98 11.70 -59.24
N SER A 353 50.43 11.33 -58.03
CA SER A 353 51.74 10.69 -57.74
C SER A 353 52.24 10.90 -56.30
N THR A 354 52.28 9.80 -55.53
CA THR A 354 53.36 9.36 -54.59
C THR A 354 53.82 10.25 -53.41
N VAL A 355 54.18 9.74 -52.21
CA VAL A 355 54.18 8.38 -51.59
C VAL A 355 54.33 8.58 -50.07
N ALA A 356 53.56 7.85 -49.26
CA ALA A 356 53.92 7.35 -47.93
C ALA A 356 52.83 6.34 -47.50
N ALA A 357 53.18 5.27 -46.79
CA ALA A 357 52.25 4.19 -46.47
C ALA A 357 51.85 4.20 -44.99
N GLU A 358 50.55 4.19 -44.74
CA GLU A 358 49.92 3.91 -43.43
C GLU A 358 48.93 2.73 -43.56
N PRO A 359 48.61 2.02 -42.46
CA PRO A 359 47.85 0.77 -42.51
C PRO A 359 46.38 0.96 -42.94
N PRO A 360 45.72 -0.09 -43.46
CA PRO A 360 44.43 0.05 -44.13
C PRO A 360 43.30 0.45 -43.16
N PRO A 361 42.40 1.38 -43.55
CA PRO A 361 41.21 1.66 -42.78
C PRO A 361 40.28 0.44 -42.81
N THR A 362 39.85 0.01 -41.62
CA THR A 362 38.80 -1.00 -41.51
C THR A 362 37.49 -0.35 -41.97
N VAL A 363 36.80 -1.01 -42.91
CA VAL A 363 35.46 -0.58 -43.34
C VAL A 363 34.54 -0.66 -42.12
N VAL A 364 34.18 0.50 -41.56
CA VAL A 364 33.06 0.59 -40.61
C VAL A 364 31.78 0.43 -41.42
N THR A 365 31.42 -0.83 -41.68
CA THR A 365 30.03 -1.19 -41.90
C THR A 365 29.25 -0.65 -40.71
N LEU A 366 28.25 0.21 -40.97
CA LEU A 366 27.24 0.51 -39.97
C LEU A 366 26.64 -0.82 -39.52
N SER A 367 27.01 -1.28 -38.32
CA SER A 367 26.37 -2.43 -37.71
C SER A 367 24.91 -2.03 -37.50
N GLU A 368 24.00 -2.70 -38.18
CA GLU A 368 22.60 -2.61 -37.80
C GLU A 368 22.50 -2.95 -36.30
N GLY A 369 21.82 -2.10 -35.53
CA GLY A 369 21.67 -2.29 -34.09
C GLY A 369 21.06 -3.65 -33.74
N SER A 370 21.16 -4.04 -32.47
CA SER A 370 20.65 -5.32 -32.01
C SER A 370 19.13 -5.43 -32.27
N PRO A 371 18.56 -6.65 -32.29
CA PRO A 371 17.11 -6.82 -32.36
C PRO A 371 16.37 -6.08 -31.23
N GLU A 372 17.00 -5.95 -30.06
CA GLU A 372 16.50 -5.12 -28.96
C GLU A 372 16.51 -3.63 -29.32
N ASP A 373 17.66 -3.07 -29.75
CA ASP A 373 17.78 -1.65 -30.13
C ASP A 373 16.73 -1.25 -31.18
N ARG A 374 16.47 -2.13 -32.16
CA ARG A 374 15.51 -1.90 -33.26
C ARG A 374 14.04 -1.93 -32.80
N GLU A 375 13.74 -2.64 -31.72
CA GLU A 375 12.39 -2.66 -31.12
C GLU A 375 12.21 -1.47 -30.17
N ASP A 376 13.23 -1.10 -29.39
CA ASP A 376 13.20 0.07 -28.51
C ASP A 376 12.99 1.37 -29.32
N MET A 377 13.58 1.47 -30.50
CA MET A 377 13.33 2.55 -31.47
C MET A 377 11.87 2.66 -31.96
N LEU A 378 11.01 1.66 -31.71
CA LEU A 378 9.58 1.74 -32.04
C LEU A 378 8.75 2.52 -31.01
N GLY A 379 9.31 2.82 -29.83
CA GLY A 379 8.65 3.63 -28.80
C GLY A 379 7.31 3.07 -28.32
N LEU A 380 7.17 1.74 -28.27
CA LEU A 380 5.89 1.08 -28.02
C LEU A 380 5.33 1.39 -26.63
N SER A 381 4.13 1.96 -26.58
CA SER A 381 3.43 2.17 -25.32
C SER A 381 2.94 0.84 -24.72
N LEU A 382 2.60 0.83 -23.43
CA LEU A 382 1.99 -0.32 -22.76
C LEU A 382 0.71 -0.79 -23.49
N ALA A 383 -0.06 0.14 -24.06
CA ALA A 383 -1.25 -0.17 -24.86
C ALA A 383 -0.93 -0.76 -26.24
N ASP A 384 0.19 -0.37 -26.88
CA ASP A 384 0.68 -1.04 -28.09
C ASP A 384 1.08 -2.48 -27.79
N TRP A 385 1.79 -2.69 -26.67
CA TRP A 385 2.18 -4.02 -26.23
C TRP A 385 0.99 -4.93 -25.91
N GLN A 386 -0.07 -4.39 -25.28
CA GLN A 386 -1.32 -5.12 -25.08
C GLN A 386 -1.97 -5.53 -26.41
N ARG A 387 -2.03 -4.61 -27.39
CA ARG A 387 -2.55 -4.94 -28.75
C ARG A 387 -1.72 -6.03 -29.43
N LEU A 388 -0.39 -5.97 -29.32
CA LEU A 388 0.52 -6.97 -29.89
C LEU A 388 0.39 -8.34 -29.21
N GLN A 389 0.29 -8.39 -27.88
CA GLN A 389 0.06 -9.63 -27.13
C GLN A 389 -1.31 -10.25 -27.43
N ALA A 390 -2.38 -9.46 -27.43
CA ALA A 390 -3.72 -9.92 -27.82
C ALA A 390 -3.73 -10.44 -29.27
N GLY A 391 -3.00 -9.76 -30.18
CA GLY A 391 -2.86 -10.19 -31.56
C GLY A 391 -2.07 -11.50 -31.72
N LEU A 392 -1.00 -11.69 -30.94
CA LEU A 392 -0.26 -12.96 -30.89
C LEU A 392 -1.16 -14.11 -30.42
N ASP A 393 -1.92 -13.92 -29.35
CA ASP A 393 -2.86 -14.91 -28.80
C ASP A 393 -3.97 -15.25 -29.81
N ALA A 394 -4.59 -14.23 -30.43
CA ALA A 394 -5.61 -14.40 -31.47
C ALA A 394 -5.08 -15.09 -32.75
N LEU A 395 -3.76 -15.04 -32.99
CA LEU A 395 -3.06 -15.76 -34.05
C LEU A 395 -2.55 -17.16 -33.62
N GLY A 396 -2.77 -17.57 -32.37
CA GLY A 396 -2.39 -18.88 -31.82
C GLY A 396 -0.98 -18.96 -31.21
N PHE A 397 -0.35 -17.83 -30.92
CA PHE A 397 0.99 -17.72 -30.33
C PHE A 397 0.91 -17.25 -28.87
N ASP A 398 0.61 -18.17 -27.95
CA ASP A 398 0.38 -17.92 -26.51
C ASP A 398 1.48 -17.06 -25.83
N PRO A 399 1.20 -15.78 -25.51
CA PRO A 399 2.11 -14.91 -24.75
C PRO A 399 1.99 -15.10 -23.23
N ARG A 400 1.09 -15.99 -22.76
CA ARG A 400 0.68 -16.22 -21.36
C ARG A 400 0.12 -15.00 -20.63
N GLY A 401 -0.56 -14.12 -21.36
CA GLY A 401 -1.21 -12.94 -20.83
C GLY A 401 -1.10 -11.72 -21.74
N VAL A 402 -1.94 -10.73 -21.47
CA VAL A 402 -1.98 -9.44 -22.19
C VAL A 402 -1.75 -8.32 -21.16
N ASP A 403 -0.53 -8.28 -20.61
CA ASP A 403 -0.12 -7.39 -19.52
C ASP A 403 0.52 -6.07 -19.99
N GLY A 404 0.81 -5.95 -21.29
CA GLY A 404 1.49 -4.81 -21.89
C GLY A 404 2.99 -4.74 -21.62
N ARG A 405 3.60 -5.82 -21.12
CA ARG A 405 5.04 -5.90 -20.80
C ARG A 405 5.68 -7.05 -21.59
N PRO A 406 6.67 -6.80 -22.45
CA PRO A 406 7.23 -7.84 -23.32
C PRO A 406 8.23 -8.75 -22.59
N GLY A 407 7.72 -9.52 -21.61
CA GLY A 407 8.49 -10.48 -20.81
C GLY A 407 8.80 -11.78 -21.56
N PRO A 408 9.50 -12.75 -20.92
CA PRO A 408 10.02 -13.95 -21.57
C PRO A 408 8.98 -14.80 -22.32
N ASN A 409 7.72 -14.80 -21.89
CA ASN A 409 6.63 -15.48 -22.60
C ASN A 409 6.25 -14.76 -23.89
N THR A 410 6.15 -13.43 -23.87
CA THR A 410 5.92 -12.61 -25.07
C THR A 410 7.09 -12.74 -26.06
N ARG A 411 8.34 -12.74 -25.58
CA ARG A 411 9.53 -12.99 -26.41
C ARG A 411 9.47 -14.35 -27.11
N ARG A 412 9.07 -15.40 -26.40
CA ARG A 412 8.84 -16.75 -26.98
C ARG A 412 7.70 -16.75 -28.02
N ALA A 413 6.60 -16.05 -27.75
CA ALA A 413 5.48 -15.93 -28.69
C ALA A 413 5.87 -15.19 -29.98
N ILE A 414 6.60 -14.07 -29.87
CA ILE A 414 7.16 -13.32 -31.01
C ILE A 414 8.11 -14.20 -31.82
N ALA A 415 9.04 -14.91 -31.16
CA ALA A 415 9.99 -15.80 -31.83
C ALA A 415 9.28 -16.94 -32.60
N ALA A 416 8.22 -17.52 -32.03
CA ALA A 416 7.39 -18.52 -32.70
C ALA A 416 6.60 -17.93 -33.89
N TRP A 417 6.05 -16.72 -33.73
CA TRP A 417 5.35 -15.99 -34.79
C TRP A 417 6.28 -15.64 -35.97
N GLN A 418 7.51 -15.20 -35.68
CA GLN A 418 8.59 -14.95 -36.65
C GLN A 418 8.99 -16.23 -37.41
N ALA A 419 9.22 -17.33 -36.69
CA ALA A 419 9.58 -18.62 -37.27
C ALA A 419 8.52 -19.11 -38.25
N ALA A 420 7.23 -19.00 -37.89
CA ALA A 420 6.11 -19.37 -38.73
C ALA A 420 5.97 -18.51 -40.01
N ARG A 421 6.71 -17.40 -40.12
CA ARG A 421 6.76 -16.48 -41.27
C ARG A 421 8.12 -16.46 -41.97
N GLY A 422 8.95 -17.48 -41.73
CA GLY A 422 10.27 -17.63 -42.37
C GLY A 422 11.30 -16.57 -41.96
N SER A 423 11.01 -15.79 -40.92
CA SER A 423 11.94 -14.78 -40.37
C SER A 423 12.85 -15.41 -39.33
N LYS A 424 14.09 -14.92 -39.20
CA LYS A 424 15.02 -15.39 -38.16
C LYS A 424 14.43 -15.07 -36.77
N PRO A 425 14.21 -16.06 -35.89
CA PRO A 425 13.61 -15.80 -34.59
C PRO A 425 14.55 -15.00 -33.69
N SER A 426 14.17 -13.77 -33.36
CA SER A 426 14.84 -12.91 -32.37
C SER A 426 14.03 -12.81 -31.08
N GLY A 427 12.69 -12.88 -31.16
CA GLY A 427 11.80 -12.51 -30.05
C GLY A 427 11.57 -11.00 -29.90
N PHE A 428 12.12 -10.20 -30.83
CA PHE A 428 11.98 -8.74 -30.89
C PHE A 428 11.50 -8.29 -32.27
N LEU A 429 10.52 -7.39 -32.31
CA LEU A 429 9.84 -6.91 -33.51
C LEU A 429 10.56 -5.69 -34.11
N ASP A 430 10.75 -5.72 -35.43
CA ASP A 430 11.03 -4.50 -36.20
C ASP A 430 9.74 -3.79 -36.66
N ALA A 431 9.87 -2.57 -37.20
CA ALA A 431 8.72 -1.75 -37.64
C ALA A 431 7.86 -2.42 -38.74
N GLY A 432 8.45 -3.25 -39.60
CA GLY A 432 7.76 -4.01 -40.63
C GLY A 432 7.06 -5.24 -40.07
N GLN A 433 7.70 -5.93 -39.13
CA GLN A 433 7.12 -7.06 -38.40
C GLN A 433 5.93 -6.64 -37.54
N ARG A 434 6.04 -5.51 -36.81
CA ARG A 434 4.94 -4.91 -36.03
C ARG A 434 3.69 -4.73 -36.89
N ARG A 435 3.79 -3.96 -37.99
CA ARG A 435 2.66 -3.66 -38.89
C ARG A 435 2.04 -4.93 -39.48
N ARG A 436 2.87 -5.93 -39.81
CA ARG A 436 2.41 -7.23 -40.29
C ARG A 436 1.59 -7.96 -39.22
N LEU A 437 2.11 -8.08 -38.01
CA LEU A 437 1.45 -8.72 -36.86
C LEU A 437 0.09 -8.07 -36.59
N GLU A 438 0.06 -6.73 -36.50
CA GLU A 438 -1.17 -5.95 -36.32
C GLU A 438 -2.19 -6.26 -37.42
N SER A 439 -1.79 -6.21 -38.71
CA SER A 439 -2.70 -6.47 -39.84
C SER A 439 -3.21 -7.92 -39.94
N GLU A 440 -2.44 -8.90 -39.46
CA GLU A 440 -2.85 -10.30 -39.42
C GLU A 440 -3.79 -10.59 -38.24
N ALA A 441 -3.58 -9.90 -37.11
CA ALA A 441 -4.37 -10.03 -35.89
C ALA A 441 -5.74 -9.35 -35.99
N GLU A 442 -5.83 -8.20 -36.64
CA GLU A 442 -7.04 -7.38 -36.76
C GLU A 442 -8.31 -8.17 -37.13
N PRO A 443 -8.36 -9.00 -38.20
CA PRO A 443 -9.56 -9.78 -38.52
C PRO A 443 -9.85 -10.90 -37.51
N ARG A 444 -8.86 -11.38 -36.74
CA ARG A 444 -9.05 -12.40 -35.70
C ARG A 444 -9.62 -11.78 -34.43
N LEU A 445 -9.10 -10.63 -34.03
CA LEU A 445 -9.61 -9.85 -32.90
C LEU A 445 -11.06 -9.41 -33.15
N ALA A 446 -11.36 -8.87 -34.33
CA ALA A 446 -12.73 -8.51 -34.72
C ALA A 446 -13.69 -9.71 -34.71
N ALA A 447 -13.25 -10.90 -35.15
CA ALA A 447 -14.05 -12.12 -35.09
C ALA A 447 -14.27 -12.64 -33.66
N LEU A 448 -13.26 -12.50 -32.78
CA LEU A 448 -13.39 -12.82 -31.35
C LEU A 448 -14.36 -11.87 -30.65
N GLU A 449 -14.31 -10.57 -30.96
CA GLU A 449 -15.28 -9.59 -30.47
C GLU A 449 -16.70 -9.87 -30.96
N ALA A 450 -16.87 -10.21 -32.25
CA ALA A 450 -18.16 -10.56 -32.84
C ALA A 450 -18.74 -11.91 -32.34
N THR A 451 -17.92 -12.78 -31.76
CA THR A 451 -18.34 -14.07 -31.17
C THR A 451 -18.51 -14.01 -29.64
N ARG A 452 -18.20 -12.87 -29.00
CA ARG A 452 -18.68 -12.62 -27.62
C ARG A 452 -20.21 -12.65 -27.64
N PRO A 453 -20.87 -13.40 -26.74
CA PRO A 453 -22.32 -13.49 -26.74
C PRO A 453 -22.93 -12.10 -26.51
N ALA A 454 -23.68 -11.62 -27.50
CA ALA A 454 -24.46 -10.40 -27.41
C ALA A 454 -25.64 -10.61 -26.44
N VAL A 455 -25.38 -10.46 -25.14
CA VAL A 455 -26.44 -10.36 -24.13
C VAL A 455 -27.12 -9.00 -24.33
N GLY A 456 -28.43 -9.04 -24.55
CA GLY A 456 -29.20 -7.91 -25.05
C GLY A 456 -29.20 -6.69 -24.13
N GLY A 457 -28.44 -5.67 -24.52
CA GLY A 457 -29.07 -4.46 -25.05
C GLY A 457 -30.03 -3.70 -24.13
N ALA A 458 -29.51 -3.18 -23.02
CA ALA A 458 -29.87 -1.83 -22.58
C ALA A 458 -28.58 -1.12 -22.14
N ALA A 459 -28.35 0.12 -22.60
CA ALA A 459 -27.30 0.93 -22.01
C ALA A 459 -27.64 1.15 -20.53
N ALA A 460 -26.71 0.80 -19.64
CA ALA A 460 -26.90 0.88 -18.20
C ALA A 460 -27.34 2.29 -17.82
N THR A 461 -28.62 2.46 -17.46
CA THR A 461 -29.18 3.78 -17.17
C THR A 461 -28.63 4.21 -15.82
N SER A 462 -27.79 5.25 -15.79
CA SER A 462 -27.22 5.78 -14.55
C SER A 462 -27.70 7.19 -14.23
N PHE A 463 -27.72 7.52 -12.95
CA PHE A 463 -28.15 8.82 -12.44
C PHE A 463 -27.41 9.19 -11.13
N LYS A 464 -27.49 10.46 -10.75
CA LYS A 464 -27.06 10.97 -9.43
C LYS A 464 -28.20 11.80 -8.86
N ASP A 465 -28.55 11.58 -7.59
CA ASP A 465 -29.55 12.41 -6.88
C ASP A 465 -28.93 13.73 -6.36
N CYS A 466 -27.61 13.86 -6.32
CA CYS A 466 -26.88 15.10 -6.00
C CYS A 466 -25.39 15.01 -6.43
N ASP A 467 -24.68 16.15 -6.51
CA ASP A 467 -23.28 16.20 -7.00
C ASP A 467 -22.30 15.31 -6.22
N ILE A 468 -22.49 15.23 -4.89
CA ILE A 468 -21.67 14.42 -3.98
C ILE A 468 -22.27 13.03 -3.70
N CYS A 469 -23.42 12.72 -4.29
CA CYS A 469 -24.08 11.44 -4.13
C CYS A 469 -23.38 10.38 -5.02
N PRO A 470 -23.40 9.09 -4.64
CA PRO A 470 -22.94 8.01 -5.50
C PRO A 470 -23.67 8.03 -6.86
N GLU A 471 -22.95 7.69 -7.94
CA GLU A 471 -23.60 7.35 -9.20
C GLU A 471 -24.33 6.02 -9.03
N MET A 472 -25.61 6.01 -9.39
CA MET A 472 -26.51 4.88 -9.23
C MET A 472 -26.83 4.32 -10.59
N VAL A 473 -26.74 3.01 -10.75
CA VAL A 473 -27.01 2.29 -12.00
C VAL A 473 -28.26 1.43 -11.81
N VAL A 474 -29.20 1.54 -12.76
CA VAL A 474 -30.44 0.76 -12.76
C VAL A 474 -30.14 -0.69 -13.19
N VAL A 475 -30.30 -1.61 -12.25
CA VAL A 475 -30.30 -3.06 -12.45
C VAL A 475 -31.73 -3.49 -12.80
N PRO A 476 -31.95 -4.25 -13.90
CA PRO A 476 -33.28 -4.63 -14.35
C PRO A 476 -33.98 -5.61 -13.40
N ALA A 477 -35.31 -5.71 -13.49
CA ALA A 477 -36.06 -6.83 -12.91
C ALA A 477 -35.63 -8.16 -13.59
N GLY A 478 -35.71 -9.28 -12.86
CA GLY A 478 -35.26 -10.57 -13.42
C GLY A 478 -35.14 -11.70 -12.40
N SER A 479 -34.46 -12.79 -12.79
CA SER A 479 -34.18 -13.92 -11.90
C SER A 479 -32.72 -14.37 -12.03
N PHE A 480 -32.15 -14.92 -10.96
CA PHE A 480 -30.85 -15.56 -10.98
C PHE A 480 -30.73 -16.68 -9.93
N GLN A 481 -29.60 -17.40 -9.98
CA GLN A 481 -29.22 -18.39 -8.96
C GLN A 481 -28.25 -17.74 -7.96
N LEU A 482 -28.72 -17.53 -6.74
CA LEU A 482 -27.89 -17.15 -5.59
C LEU A 482 -27.01 -18.33 -5.16
N GLY A 483 -25.73 -18.05 -4.94
CA GLY A 483 -24.73 -19.05 -4.55
C GLY A 483 -24.09 -19.77 -5.75
N SER A 484 -23.12 -20.65 -5.49
CA SER A 484 -22.33 -21.36 -6.51
C SER A 484 -22.74 -22.82 -6.67
N PRO A 485 -22.69 -23.38 -7.89
CA PRO A 485 -22.97 -24.79 -8.14
C PRO A 485 -21.88 -25.67 -7.52
N ALA A 486 -22.23 -26.90 -7.15
CA ALA A 486 -21.31 -27.83 -6.47
C ALA A 486 -20.02 -28.15 -7.27
N SER A 487 -20.03 -27.91 -8.59
CA SER A 487 -18.90 -28.07 -9.50
C SER A 487 -18.01 -26.83 -9.68
N GLU A 488 -18.35 -25.69 -9.08
CA GLU A 488 -17.54 -24.47 -9.20
C GLU A 488 -16.22 -24.60 -8.42
N SER A 489 -15.10 -24.36 -9.10
CA SER A 489 -13.78 -24.45 -8.46
C SER A 489 -13.64 -23.43 -7.32
N SER A 490 -13.02 -23.87 -6.22
CA SER A 490 -12.83 -23.07 -5.00
C SER A 490 -14.12 -22.60 -4.32
N ARG A 491 -15.29 -23.17 -4.66
CA ARG A 491 -16.55 -23.03 -3.93
C ARG A 491 -16.38 -23.43 -2.46
N ARG A 492 -16.98 -22.64 -1.55
CA ARG A 492 -17.11 -22.97 -0.13
C ARG A 492 -18.49 -23.55 0.21
N ALA A 493 -18.60 -24.17 1.38
CA ALA A 493 -19.83 -24.85 1.80
C ALA A 493 -21.00 -23.86 1.95
N GLU A 494 -20.72 -22.69 2.54
CA GLU A 494 -21.67 -21.62 2.83
C GLU A 494 -22.35 -20.99 1.62
N GLU A 495 -21.82 -21.21 0.41
CA GLU A 495 -22.34 -20.67 -0.86
C GLU A 495 -23.47 -21.53 -1.45
N GLY A 496 -24.05 -22.44 -0.68
CA GLY A 496 -25.16 -23.27 -1.14
C GLY A 496 -26.16 -23.63 -0.04
N PRO A 497 -27.20 -24.43 -0.38
CA PRO A 497 -27.55 -24.87 -1.74
C PRO A 497 -27.90 -23.67 -2.64
N GLN A 498 -27.74 -23.78 -3.95
CA GLN A 498 -28.15 -22.67 -4.84
C GLN A 498 -29.65 -22.41 -4.74
N ARG A 499 -30.03 -21.13 -4.78
CA ARG A 499 -31.43 -20.69 -4.63
C ARG A 499 -31.83 -19.78 -5.76
N ARG A 500 -32.98 -20.03 -6.38
CA ARG A 500 -33.56 -19.09 -7.34
C ARG A 500 -34.10 -17.87 -6.59
N VAL A 501 -33.65 -16.70 -6.99
CA VAL A 501 -34.16 -15.40 -6.52
C VAL A 501 -34.76 -14.65 -7.71
N CYS A 502 -35.87 -13.97 -7.48
CA CYS A 502 -36.63 -13.21 -8.47
C CYS A 502 -36.87 -11.78 -7.96
N PHE A 503 -36.40 -10.79 -8.71
CA PHE A 503 -36.71 -9.37 -8.49
C PHE A 503 -37.87 -8.99 -9.42
N ALA A 504 -39.01 -8.62 -8.84
CA ALA A 504 -40.20 -8.23 -9.59
C ALA A 504 -40.05 -6.84 -10.25
N GLU A 505 -39.31 -5.94 -9.58
CA GLU A 505 -39.09 -4.55 -9.99
C GLU A 505 -37.59 -4.28 -10.18
N PRO A 506 -37.21 -3.34 -11.07
CA PRO A 506 -35.83 -2.87 -11.16
C PRO A 506 -35.45 -2.08 -9.91
N PHE A 507 -34.16 -2.05 -9.62
CA PHE A 507 -33.60 -1.25 -8.52
C PHE A 507 -32.32 -0.56 -8.96
N ALA A 508 -31.86 0.45 -8.22
CA ALA A 508 -30.58 1.08 -8.48
C ALA A 508 -29.54 0.70 -7.42
N ILE A 509 -28.31 0.45 -7.83
CA ILE A 509 -27.18 0.19 -6.95
C ILE A 509 -25.99 1.07 -7.34
N GLY A 510 -25.12 1.41 -6.38
CA GLY A 510 -23.94 2.23 -6.63
C GLY A 510 -23.08 1.62 -7.73
N ARG A 511 -22.73 2.43 -8.75
CA ARG A 511 -21.83 2.06 -9.85
C ARG A 511 -20.49 1.53 -9.35
N PHE A 512 -20.07 2.13 -8.24
CA PHE A 512 -18.84 1.93 -7.50
C PHE A 512 -19.19 1.73 -6.02
N GLU A 513 -18.21 1.31 -5.23
CA GLU A 513 -18.20 1.50 -3.78
C GLU A 513 -18.27 2.99 -3.42
N VAL A 514 -18.73 3.31 -2.22
CA VAL A 514 -18.72 4.69 -1.72
C VAL A 514 -17.28 5.15 -1.58
N THR A 515 -16.91 6.26 -2.24
CA THR A 515 -15.51 6.75 -2.22
C THR A 515 -15.20 7.58 -0.97
N TRP A 516 -13.92 7.73 -0.65
CA TRP A 516 -13.47 8.64 0.41
C TRP A 516 -14.00 10.06 0.23
N ARG A 517 -14.04 10.60 -1.00
CA ARG A 517 -14.65 11.92 -1.29
C ARG A 517 -16.12 11.98 -0.88
N GLN A 518 -16.91 10.95 -1.21
CA GLN A 518 -18.34 10.89 -0.89
C GLN A 518 -18.57 10.71 0.62
N TYR A 519 -17.86 9.77 1.25
CA TYR A 519 -17.98 9.50 2.68
C TYR A 519 -17.55 10.70 3.54
N SER A 520 -16.48 11.40 3.15
CA SER A 520 -16.00 12.61 3.83
C SER A 520 -17.08 13.71 3.88
N ALA A 521 -17.97 13.79 2.90
CA ALA A 521 -19.09 14.74 2.95
C ALA A 521 -20.15 14.38 4.01
N CYS A 522 -20.33 13.10 4.34
CA CYS A 522 -21.16 12.68 5.48
C CYS A 522 -20.48 13.00 6.82
N VAL A 523 -19.15 12.82 6.90
CA VAL A 523 -18.34 13.20 8.08
C VAL A 523 -18.40 14.71 8.31
N SER A 524 -18.17 15.53 7.28
CA SER A 524 -18.25 17.00 7.35
C SER A 524 -19.66 17.50 7.70
N ALA A 525 -20.70 16.73 7.41
CA ALA A 525 -22.08 17.01 7.82
C ALA A 525 -22.40 16.54 9.25
N GLY A 526 -21.42 16.06 10.02
CA GLY A 526 -21.59 15.55 11.39
C GLY A 526 -22.43 14.26 11.48
N ALA A 527 -22.64 13.56 10.36
CA ALA A 527 -23.57 12.44 10.26
C ALA A 527 -22.90 11.06 10.20
N CYS A 528 -21.60 11.01 9.95
CA CYS A 528 -20.77 9.81 9.93
C CYS A 528 -19.55 9.96 10.84
N ARG A 529 -19.13 8.86 11.48
CA ARG A 529 -17.82 8.77 12.16
C ARG A 529 -16.70 8.89 11.13
N SER A 530 -15.62 9.61 11.44
CA SER A 530 -14.42 9.56 10.60
C SER A 530 -13.63 8.28 10.86
N PRO A 531 -13.36 7.43 9.85
CA PRO A 531 -12.35 6.37 9.94
C PRO A 531 -10.92 6.93 9.80
N GLY A 532 -10.76 8.12 9.22
CA GLY A 532 -9.48 8.77 8.91
C GLY A 532 -9.64 9.79 7.79
N ALA A 533 -8.54 10.12 7.11
CA ALA A 533 -8.56 10.95 5.91
C ALA A 533 -7.71 10.31 4.82
N ARG A 534 -8.31 10.07 3.65
CA ARG A 534 -7.64 9.81 2.38
C ARG A 534 -8.31 10.63 1.28
N ALA A 535 -7.58 10.95 0.23
CA ALA A 535 -8.05 11.80 -0.86
C ALA A 535 -8.70 11.01 -2.00
N GLY A 536 -9.57 11.68 -2.76
CA GLY A 536 -9.98 11.27 -4.10
C GLY A 536 -10.98 10.12 -4.18
N ASP A 537 -10.84 9.33 -5.25
CA ASP A 537 -11.78 8.33 -5.72
C ASP A 537 -11.43 6.89 -5.31
N LEU A 538 -10.57 6.72 -4.29
CA LEU A 538 -10.41 5.44 -3.61
C LEU A 538 -11.72 5.05 -2.88
N PRO A 539 -12.07 3.76 -2.80
CA PRO A 539 -13.18 3.29 -1.97
C PRO A 539 -12.92 3.61 -0.50
N VAL A 540 -13.96 3.98 0.25
CA VAL A 540 -13.84 4.16 1.70
C VAL A 540 -13.62 2.82 2.36
N GLU A 541 -12.68 2.78 3.30
CA GLU A 541 -12.40 1.59 4.11
C GLU A 541 -12.19 1.95 5.60
N GLY A 542 -12.10 0.93 6.46
CA GLY A 542 -12.05 1.15 7.91
C GLY A 542 -13.42 1.52 8.52
N VAL A 543 -14.49 1.23 7.78
CA VAL A 543 -15.88 1.54 8.13
C VAL A 543 -16.62 0.29 8.57
N GLY A 544 -17.25 0.34 9.74
CA GLY A 544 -18.09 -0.74 10.24
C GLY A 544 -19.46 -0.75 9.58
N TYR A 545 -20.20 -1.83 9.80
CA TYR A 545 -21.56 -1.98 9.25
C TYR A 545 -22.50 -0.85 9.69
N GLU A 546 -22.37 -0.38 10.93
CA GLU A 546 -23.19 0.72 11.45
C GLU A 546 -22.77 2.09 10.88
N ASP A 547 -21.49 2.28 10.54
CA ASP A 547 -21.02 3.46 9.80
C ASP A 547 -21.59 3.50 8.38
N ALA A 548 -21.61 2.35 7.70
CA ALA A 548 -22.19 2.18 6.36
C ALA A 548 -23.72 2.43 6.38
N ARG A 549 -24.41 1.99 7.44
CA ARG A 549 -25.83 2.33 7.68
C ARG A 549 -26.03 3.82 7.98
N ALA A 550 -25.17 4.45 8.76
CA ALA A 550 -25.25 5.88 9.06
C ALA A 550 -25.12 6.73 7.79
N TYR A 551 -24.19 6.36 6.89
CA TYR A 551 -24.05 6.98 5.58
C TYR A 551 -25.30 6.82 4.70
N ALA A 552 -25.87 5.63 4.62
CA ALA A 552 -27.10 5.41 3.87
C ALA A 552 -28.27 6.25 4.45
N ALA A 553 -28.41 6.31 5.78
CA ALA A 553 -29.41 7.15 6.44
C ALA A 553 -29.16 8.66 6.22
N TRP A 554 -27.91 9.10 6.09
CA TRP A 554 -27.56 10.46 5.69
C TRP A 554 -27.97 10.75 4.23
N LEU A 555 -27.74 9.82 3.30
CA LEU A 555 -28.24 9.97 1.92
C LEU A 555 -29.77 10.07 1.87
N VAL A 556 -30.50 9.31 2.69
CA VAL A 556 -31.98 9.46 2.82
C VAL A 556 -32.35 10.89 3.22
N ARG A 557 -31.71 11.43 4.27
CA ARG A 557 -31.96 12.82 4.73
C ARG A 557 -31.56 13.86 3.69
N ARG A 558 -30.49 13.62 2.93
CA ARG A 558 -29.95 14.56 1.93
C ARG A 558 -30.77 14.61 0.64
N THR A 559 -31.35 13.49 0.22
CA THR A 559 -32.00 13.33 -1.10
C THR A 559 -33.52 13.16 -1.04
N GLY A 560 -34.07 12.82 0.13
CA GLY A 560 -35.46 12.37 0.25
C GLY A 560 -35.73 11.00 -0.39
N ARG A 561 -34.70 10.27 -0.83
CA ARG A 561 -34.83 8.97 -1.50
C ARG A 561 -34.48 7.80 -0.57
N PRO A 562 -35.09 6.60 -0.75
CA PRO A 562 -34.99 5.46 0.17
C PRO A 562 -33.65 4.68 0.08
N TYR A 563 -32.52 5.36 0.25
CA TYR A 563 -31.19 4.74 0.27
C TYR A 563 -30.99 3.76 1.44
N ARG A 564 -30.36 2.62 1.16
CA ARG A 564 -29.96 1.59 2.13
C ARG A 564 -28.72 0.84 1.65
N LEU A 565 -28.23 -0.12 2.45
CA LEU A 565 -27.31 -1.14 1.95
C LEU A 565 -28.07 -2.14 1.06
N PRO A 566 -27.44 -2.71 0.01
CA PRO A 566 -28.02 -3.82 -0.74
C PRO A 566 -28.18 -5.05 0.17
N SER A 567 -29.09 -5.95 -0.16
CA SER A 567 -29.04 -7.32 0.36
C SER A 567 -27.90 -8.11 -0.29
N GLU A 568 -27.55 -9.25 0.30
CA GLU A 568 -26.65 -10.23 -0.32
C GLU A 568 -27.12 -10.64 -1.71
N ALA A 569 -28.42 -10.87 -1.88
CA ALA A 569 -29.01 -11.30 -3.14
C ALA A 569 -29.01 -10.19 -4.19
N GLU A 570 -29.30 -8.94 -3.80
CA GLU A 570 -29.23 -7.77 -4.69
C GLU A 570 -27.80 -7.53 -5.14
N TRP A 571 -26.83 -7.61 -4.22
CA TRP A 571 -25.41 -7.46 -4.52
C TRP A 571 -24.93 -8.56 -5.46
N GLU A 572 -25.26 -9.84 -5.23
CA GLU A 572 -24.79 -10.93 -6.09
C GLU A 572 -25.44 -10.91 -7.48
N TYR A 573 -26.73 -10.55 -7.57
CA TYR A 573 -27.39 -10.36 -8.84
C TYR A 573 -26.75 -9.25 -9.66
N ALA A 574 -26.49 -8.11 -9.00
CA ALA A 574 -25.77 -6.98 -9.55
C ALA A 574 -24.36 -7.38 -10.00
N ALA A 575 -23.62 -8.15 -9.19
CA ALA A 575 -22.24 -8.56 -9.45
C ALA A 575 -22.11 -9.44 -10.69
N ARG A 576 -23.02 -10.42 -10.83
CA ARG A 576 -23.04 -11.36 -11.94
C ARG A 576 -23.27 -10.70 -13.30
N GLY A 577 -23.93 -9.54 -13.36
CA GLY A 577 -24.21 -8.87 -14.64
C GLY A 577 -24.96 -9.76 -15.64
N GLY A 578 -25.83 -10.65 -15.14
CA GLY A 578 -26.55 -11.64 -15.95
C GLY A 578 -25.80 -12.95 -16.25
N THR A 579 -24.54 -13.14 -15.81
CA THR A 579 -23.83 -14.41 -16.03
C THR A 579 -24.10 -15.46 -14.95
N GLY A 580 -23.99 -16.74 -15.34
CA GLY A 580 -23.98 -17.88 -14.42
C GLY A 580 -22.59 -18.36 -14.01
N THR A 581 -21.54 -17.61 -14.38
CA THR A 581 -20.13 -18.00 -14.20
C THR A 581 -19.58 -17.60 -12.83
N ALA A 582 -18.39 -18.10 -12.49
CA ALA A 582 -17.71 -17.78 -11.24
C ALA A 582 -17.39 -16.27 -11.14
N TYR A 583 -16.91 -15.65 -12.22
CA TYR A 583 -16.66 -14.21 -12.34
C TYR A 583 -17.54 -13.64 -13.45
N PHE A 584 -17.86 -12.35 -13.43
CA PHE A 584 -18.71 -11.74 -14.46
C PHE A 584 -18.06 -11.73 -15.86
N TRP A 585 -16.74 -11.88 -15.94
CA TRP A 585 -15.99 -12.01 -17.20
C TRP A 585 -15.75 -13.47 -17.65
N GLY A 586 -15.97 -14.48 -16.79
CA GLY A 586 -15.70 -15.88 -17.15
C GLY A 586 -15.64 -16.87 -15.99
N ALA A 587 -15.21 -18.09 -16.28
CA ALA A 587 -15.12 -19.19 -15.31
C ALA A 587 -13.81 -19.18 -14.49
N SER A 588 -12.75 -18.53 -14.98
CA SER A 588 -11.44 -18.40 -14.34
C SER A 588 -11.18 -16.95 -13.91
N SER A 589 -10.36 -16.76 -12.88
CA SER A 589 -10.01 -15.40 -12.42
C SER A 589 -9.23 -14.61 -13.45
N GLY A 590 -8.39 -15.29 -14.25
CA GLY A 590 -7.48 -14.65 -15.18
C GLY A 590 -6.42 -13.81 -14.45
N SER A 591 -5.92 -12.80 -15.16
CA SER A 591 -4.98 -11.77 -14.70
C SER A 591 -5.40 -10.44 -15.31
N GLY A 592 -5.19 -9.32 -14.61
CA GLY A 592 -5.52 -7.98 -15.10
C GLY A 592 -7.00 -7.57 -15.02
N HIS A 593 -7.86 -8.34 -14.35
CA HIS A 593 -9.31 -8.10 -14.33
C HIS A 593 -9.87 -7.44 -13.06
N ALA A 594 -9.12 -7.45 -11.96
CA ALA A 594 -9.59 -7.03 -10.64
C ALA A 594 -8.44 -6.60 -9.73
N VAL A 595 -8.74 -5.82 -8.68
CA VAL A 595 -7.79 -5.52 -7.60
C VAL A 595 -7.82 -6.65 -6.57
N CYS A 596 -6.73 -7.39 -6.41
CA CYS A 596 -6.59 -8.43 -5.39
C CYS A 596 -5.12 -8.68 -5.05
N ALA A 597 -4.85 -9.62 -4.15
CA ALA A 597 -3.49 -9.84 -3.65
C ALA A 597 -2.50 -10.29 -4.74
N ASP A 598 -2.97 -11.04 -5.74
CA ASP A 598 -2.16 -11.67 -6.78
C ASP A 598 -2.99 -11.76 -8.07
N CYS A 599 -3.45 -10.60 -8.55
CA CYS A 599 -4.31 -10.48 -9.73
C CYS A 599 -3.56 -10.11 -11.02
N GLY A 600 -2.22 -10.01 -10.96
CA GLY A 600 -1.37 -9.57 -12.05
C GLY A 600 -1.52 -8.08 -12.36
N THR A 601 -1.77 -7.26 -11.35
CA THR A 601 -2.01 -5.82 -11.48
C THR A 601 -0.94 -4.99 -10.76
N ARG A 602 -0.91 -3.69 -11.05
CA ARG A 602 -0.08 -2.72 -10.30
C ARG A 602 -0.51 -2.50 -8.84
N TYR A 603 -1.60 -3.13 -8.39
CA TYR A 603 -2.17 -2.97 -7.04
C TYR A 603 -1.98 -4.22 -6.18
N ASP A 604 -1.35 -5.26 -6.73
CA ASP A 604 -1.09 -6.53 -6.06
C ASP A 604 -0.26 -6.28 -4.79
N PHE A 605 -0.80 -6.66 -3.63
CA PHE A 605 -0.28 -6.38 -2.28
C PHE A 605 -0.13 -4.89 -1.87
N ASP A 606 -0.50 -3.92 -2.72
CA ASP A 606 -0.25 -2.49 -2.53
C ASP A 606 -1.45 -1.72 -1.91
N GLY A 607 -2.68 -2.12 -2.23
CA GLY A 607 -3.89 -1.50 -1.66
C GLY A 607 -5.10 -1.49 -2.59
N PRO A 608 -6.18 -0.78 -2.23
CA PRO A 608 -7.32 -0.56 -3.12
C PRO A 608 -6.95 0.38 -4.27
N ALA A 609 -7.58 0.19 -5.43
CA ALA A 609 -7.44 1.10 -6.56
C ALA A 609 -8.52 2.21 -6.52
N PRO A 610 -8.33 3.31 -7.28
CA PRO A 610 -9.44 4.22 -7.57
C PRO A 610 -10.60 3.47 -8.21
N VAL A 611 -11.83 3.72 -7.77
CA VAL A 611 -13.00 3.00 -8.27
C VAL A 611 -13.15 3.16 -9.77
N GLY A 612 -13.57 2.11 -10.45
CA GLY A 612 -13.67 2.06 -11.91
C GLY A 612 -12.35 1.85 -12.65
N SER A 613 -11.25 1.49 -11.96
CA SER A 613 -9.97 1.15 -12.60
C SER A 613 -10.04 -0.05 -13.55
N PHE A 614 -11.06 -0.90 -13.41
CA PHE A 614 -11.27 -2.10 -14.22
C PHE A 614 -12.60 -2.07 -14.99
N PRO A 615 -12.75 -2.86 -16.07
CA PRO A 615 -13.96 -2.88 -16.89
C PRO A 615 -15.22 -3.21 -16.08
N ALA A 616 -16.32 -2.55 -16.43
CA ALA A 616 -17.62 -2.85 -15.86
C ALA A 616 -18.14 -4.23 -16.31
N ASN A 617 -19.02 -4.83 -15.51
CA ASN A 617 -19.85 -5.95 -15.94
C ASN A 617 -20.96 -5.48 -16.91
N ALA A 618 -21.76 -6.41 -17.45
CA ALA A 618 -22.79 -6.08 -18.44
C ALA A 618 -23.96 -5.23 -17.89
N PHE A 619 -24.08 -5.05 -16.57
CA PHE A 619 -25.00 -4.07 -15.97
C PHE A 619 -24.36 -2.69 -15.77
N GLY A 620 -23.10 -2.46 -16.18
CA GLY A 620 -22.42 -1.17 -16.03
C GLY A 620 -21.82 -0.92 -14.64
N LEU A 621 -21.72 -1.96 -13.81
CA LEU A 621 -21.15 -1.89 -12.47
C LEU A 621 -19.67 -2.27 -12.48
N HIS A 622 -18.86 -1.51 -11.75
CA HIS A 622 -17.43 -1.75 -11.58
C HIS A 622 -17.14 -2.36 -10.21
N ASP A 623 -15.93 -2.94 -10.10
CA ASP A 623 -15.34 -3.42 -8.84
C ASP A 623 -16.19 -4.49 -8.12
N MET A 624 -17.08 -5.17 -8.85
CA MET A 624 -17.92 -6.28 -8.35
C MET A 624 -17.15 -7.58 -8.06
N ALA A 625 -15.82 -7.51 -8.03
CA ALA A 625 -14.89 -8.59 -7.74
C ALA A 625 -13.54 -7.94 -7.34
N GLY A 626 -13.17 -8.02 -6.06
CA GLY A 626 -11.96 -7.40 -5.53
C GLY A 626 -12.15 -5.99 -4.96
N ASN A 627 -11.06 -5.23 -4.96
CA ASN A 627 -10.93 -3.88 -4.39
C ASN A 627 -11.15 -3.82 -2.86
N VAL A 628 -12.38 -3.72 -2.37
CA VAL A 628 -12.69 -3.82 -0.92
C VAL A 628 -13.91 -4.70 -0.66
N TRP A 629 -13.90 -5.43 0.47
CA TRP A 629 -15.03 -6.24 0.86
C TRP A 629 -16.23 -5.34 1.18
N GLU A 630 -17.41 -5.65 0.66
CA GLU A 630 -18.57 -4.78 0.80
C GLU A 630 -19.57 -5.28 1.84
N TRP A 631 -19.96 -4.40 2.78
CA TRP A 631 -21.07 -4.66 3.71
C TRP A 631 -22.42 -4.71 2.98
N VAL A 632 -23.07 -5.86 3.05
CA VAL A 632 -24.48 -6.02 2.66
C VAL A 632 -25.37 -6.10 3.90
N ALA A 633 -26.66 -5.87 3.73
CA ALA A 633 -27.62 -5.70 4.81
C ALA A 633 -27.78 -6.95 5.71
N ASP A 634 -27.51 -8.14 5.19
CA ASP A 634 -27.84 -9.45 5.77
C ASP A 634 -27.08 -9.80 7.06
N CYS A 635 -27.76 -10.56 7.94
CA CYS A 635 -27.11 -11.28 9.03
C CYS A 635 -26.44 -12.55 8.50
N TRP A 636 -25.31 -12.95 9.10
CA TRP A 636 -24.58 -14.15 8.68
C TRP A 636 -25.43 -15.42 8.80
N ASN A 637 -25.44 -16.23 7.75
CA ASN A 637 -26.01 -17.58 7.73
C ASN A 637 -24.98 -18.53 7.11
N GLU A 638 -24.77 -19.69 7.74
CA GLU A 638 -23.79 -20.71 7.32
C GLU A 638 -24.21 -21.45 6.04
N SER A 639 -25.40 -21.18 5.51
CA SER A 639 -25.90 -21.69 4.22
C SER A 639 -26.94 -20.74 3.62
N HIS A 640 -27.35 -21.00 2.38
CA HIS A 640 -28.53 -20.40 1.75
C HIS A 640 -29.81 -21.22 1.99
N GLU A 641 -29.82 -22.18 2.92
CA GLU A 641 -31.07 -22.81 3.36
C GLU A 641 -31.96 -21.78 4.06
N GLY A 642 -33.26 -21.81 3.75
CA GLY A 642 -34.21 -20.78 4.19
C GLY A 642 -34.07 -19.42 3.50
N ALA A 643 -33.09 -19.21 2.59
CA ALA A 643 -32.96 -17.92 1.91
C ALA A 643 -34.20 -17.60 1.06
N ARG A 644 -34.61 -16.32 1.13
CA ARG A 644 -35.82 -15.79 0.50
C ARG A 644 -35.64 -15.64 -1.01
N SER A 645 -36.70 -15.89 -1.76
CA SER A 645 -36.71 -15.85 -3.23
C SER A 645 -37.07 -14.48 -3.81
N ASP A 646 -37.27 -13.46 -2.97
CA ASP A 646 -37.69 -12.10 -3.33
C ASP A 646 -36.56 -11.06 -3.26
N GLY A 647 -35.33 -11.50 -2.98
CA GLY A 647 -34.15 -10.65 -2.87
C GLY A 647 -34.05 -9.86 -1.56
N THR A 648 -34.98 -9.99 -0.63
CA THR A 648 -34.95 -9.25 0.64
C THR A 648 -33.86 -9.79 1.60
N ALA A 649 -33.22 -8.88 2.32
CA ALA A 649 -32.10 -9.19 3.22
C ALA A 649 -32.51 -10.10 4.40
N ARG A 650 -31.73 -11.16 4.64
CA ARG A 650 -31.90 -12.10 5.75
C ARG A 650 -31.62 -11.47 7.10
N ARG A 651 -32.53 -11.67 8.04
CA ARG A 651 -32.48 -11.18 9.43
C ARG A 651 -32.57 -12.30 10.47
N ASP A 652 -32.75 -13.53 10.00
CA ASP A 652 -32.95 -14.77 10.75
C ASP A 652 -31.65 -15.48 11.17
N GLY A 653 -30.51 -15.02 10.64
CA GLY A 653 -29.18 -15.57 10.94
C GLY A 653 -28.49 -14.94 12.17
N ASN A 654 -27.21 -15.28 12.35
CA ASN A 654 -26.36 -14.73 13.40
C ASN A 654 -25.99 -13.27 13.13
N CYS A 655 -26.84 -12.34 13.59
CA CYS A 655 -26.64 -10.91 13.43
C CYS A 655 -25.47 -10.30 14.24
N ARG A 656 -24.73 -11.08 15.05
CA ARG A 656 -23.41 -10.66 15.60
C ARG A 656 -22.35 -10.58 14.51
N LYS A 657 -22.59 -11.25 13.37
CA LYS A 657 -21.81 -11.12 12.14
C LYS A 657 -22.68 -10.58 11.02
N ARG A 658 -22.05 -9.93 10.06
CA ARG A 658 -22.66 -9.45 8.81
C ARG A 658 -22.02 -10.15 7.63
N VAL A 659 -22.75 -10.21 6.54
CA VAL A 659 -22.23 -10.72 5.27
C VAL A 659 -21.36 -9.65 4.62
N LEU A 660 -20.18 -10.06 4.15
CA LEU A 660 -19.33 -9.33 3.21
C LEU A 660 -19.36 -10.02 1.85
N LYS A 661 -19.35 -9.22 0.77
CA LYS A 661 -19.30 -9.68 -0.63
C LYS A 661 -18.14 -8.99 -1.40
N GLY A 662 -17.77 -9.52 -2.58
CA GLY A 662 -16.78 -8.92 -3.49
C GLY A 662 -15.35 -9.45 -3.39
N GLY A 663 -14.80 -9.58 -2.17
CA GLY A 663 -13.36 -9.74 -1.98
C GLY A 663 -12.66 -8.39 -1.76
N SER A 664 -11.35 -8.38 -1.59
CA SER A 664 -10.56 -7.14 -1.40
C SER A 664 -9.16 -7.27 -2.01
N TYR A 665 -8.39 -6.18 -2.00
CA TYR A 665 -6.97 -6.17 -2.35
C TYR A 665 -6.11 -7.14 -1.50
N GLU A 666 -6.54 -7.53 -0.30
CA GLU A 666 -5.88 -8.57 0.53
C GLU A 666 -6.30 -10.01 0.13
N SER A 667 -7.28 -10.17 -0.75
CA SER A 667 -7.87 -11.48 -1.08
C SER A 667 -7.19 -12.14 -2.28
N ARG A 668 -7.01 -13.46 -2.27
CA ARG A 668 -6.49 -14.21 -3.44
C ARG A 668 -7.55 -14.27 -4.56
N PRO A 669 -7.16 -14.42 -5.85
CA PRO A 669 -8.09 -14.39 -6.99
C PRO A 669 -9.31 -15.30 -6.87
N HIS A 670 -9.13 -16.53 -6.36
CA HIS A 670 -10.20 -17.52 -6.19
C HIS A 670 -11.30 -17.14 -5.17
N VAL A 671 -11.08 -16.07 -4.40
CA VAL A 671 -12.01 -15.50 -3.41
C VAL A 671 -12.89 -14.40 -4.04
N LEU A 672 -12.57 -13.88 -5.23
CA LEU A 672 -13.32 -12.79 -5.88
C LEU A 672 -14.51 -13.26 -6.72
N ARG A 673 -14.90 -14.54 -6.58
CA ARG A 673 -16.03 -15.11 -7.32
C ARG A 673 -17.32 -14.39 -6.91
N SER A 674 -18.24 -14.22 -7.85
CA SER A 674 -19.55 -13.57 -7.64
C SER A 674 -20.33 -14.17 -6.46
N ALA A 675 -20.24 -15.50 -6.29
CA ALA A 675 -20.85 -16.24 -5.19
C ALA A 675 -20.12 -16.10 -3.83
N ALA A 676 -18.86 -15.68 -3.82
CA ALA A 676 -18.05 -15.63 -2.62
C ALA A 676 -18.68 -14.72 -1.55
N ARG A 677 -18.62 -15.18 -0.31
CA ARG A 677 -19.27 -14.56 0.85
C ARG A 677 -18.43 -14.82 2.10
N LYS A 678 -18.43 -13.88 3.04
CA LYS A 678 -17.71 -14.01 4.32
C LYS A 678 -18.58 -13.49 5.46
N GLY A 679 -18.67 -14.25 6.55
CA GLY A 679 -19.29 -13.81 7.79
C GLY A 679 -18.27 -13.15 8.70
N ASP A 680 -18.30 -11.83 8.80
CA ASP A 680 -17.34 -11.04 9.57
C ASP A 680 -18.03 -10.23 10.68
N PHE A 681 -17.29 -9.84 11.72
CA PHE A 681 -17.83 -8.96 12.75
C PHE A 681 -18.02 -7.54 12.19
N PRO A 682 -19.07 -6.80 12.60
CA PRO A 682 -19.44 -5.49 12.03
C PRO A 682 -18.48 -4.33 12.38
N ASP A 683 -17.19 -4.60 12.55
CA ASP A 683 -16.15 -3.65 12.93
C ASP A 683 -15.58 -2.85 11.74
N GLY A 684 -14.83 -1.80 12.06
CA GLY A 684 -14.17 -0.92 11.09
C GLY A 684 -12.79 -1.41 10.65
N SER A 685 -12.59 -2.71 10.41
CA SER A 685 -11.33 -3.21 9.86
C SER A 685 -11.03 -2.66 8.46
N ILE A 686 -9.74 -2.46 8.17
CA ILE A 686 -9.22 -2.07 6.84
C ILE A 686 -9.60 -3.15 5.79
N GLY A 687 -9.74 -2.78 4.52
CA GLY A 687 -10.18 -3.68 3.44
C GLY A 687 -11.67 -3.99 3.44
N ARG A 688 -12.49 -3.32 4.27
CA ARG A 688 -13.97 -3.34 4.21
C ARG A 688 -14.51 -1.95 3.87
N GLY A 689 -15.25 -1.86 2.78
CA GLY A 689 -16.07 -0.73 2.36
C GLY A 689 -17.52 -1.15 2.18
N PHE A 690 -18.24 -0.45 1.30
CA PHE A 690 -19.63 -0.76 0.94
C PHE A 690 -20.08 0.05 -0.28
N ARG A 691 -21.09 -0.43 -1.02
CA ARG A 691 -21.94 0.40 -1.88
C ARG A 691 -23.35 0.54 -1.31
N VAL A 692 -24.11 1.49 -1.87
CA VAL A 692 -25.51 1.74 -1.49
C VAL A 692 -26.47 1.25 -2.58
N MET A 693 -27.70 0.99 -2.18
CA MET A 693 -28.82 0.56 -2.99
C MET A 693 -30.00 1.51 -2.77
N ARG A 694 -30.78 1.77 -3.83
CA ARG A 694 -32.00 2.57 -3.81
C ARG A 694 -33.09 1.83 -4.59
N PRO A 695 -34.25 1.49 -3.98
CA PRO A 695 -35.41 1.09 -4.75
C PRO A 695 -35.89 2.23 -5.67
N LEU A 696 -36.60 1.85 -6.74
CA LEU A 696 -37.10 2.77 -7.77
C LEU A 696 -38.61 2.94 -7.78
N ASN A 697 -39.31 2.17 -6.94
CA ASN A 697 -40.76 2.20 -6.70
C ASN A 697 -41.15 3.12 -5.53
#